data_AF-A0A2P6MUI7-F1
#
_entry.id   AF-A0A2P6MUI7-F1
#
_cell.length_a   1.000
_cell.length_b   1.000
_cell.length_c   1.000
_cell.angle_alpha   90.00
_cell.angle_beta   90.00
_cell.angle_gamma   90.00
#
_symmetry.space_group_name_H-M   'P 1'
#
loop_
_entity.id
_entity.type
_entity.pdbx_description
1 polymer ?
#
loop_
_entity_poly.entity_id
_entity_poly.type
_entity_poly.pdbx_seq_one_letter_code
_entity_poly.pdbx_strand_id
1 'polypeptide(L)'
;MSGVSRSFSASSAKVRKEPNNGPCINTQHLPLRKNLYISLNRMAQYRTVLLLLSAFALIAFADVCSNTACGAAQCCADSSRGALCYSQGQYNCATDDNNGKTYLCPSNTRSCNGACYDPNNYQCSQGNLVAGAAKPQTTSSAAAAKPTTSSTVAAKATTSSSSAAKPTTSSAAAPTTASSQCPPNLAQCGDACYQPSQYCCPDGKLVQISQCNAQASTSAAATTKAAAPTTSATPSTSATPSTSSATPATTSNSICPSWLSQCGDACYQTTDYCCQNGILVQKSQCGAQSTAAPTTSAAATPATSSQTKASTSAASTTAAPTTKASTVAPTTKASTVAPTTSSTPASTSPVVVNPNPVATGSASNEATCNGQSYDTNLYGCSTDGKTQSLCPAVRPSTPANFWVQDIAHNGLAAFNENPSAYQVYRNVKDFGAKGDGVTDDTAAINSAITAYGRCGQGCDSSTIRPALVYFPKGTYRVSSPIIPYYMTQLVGDAVNLPVISALPNFAGMAMIDADPYGSGGSNWYTNQNNFYRQIRNFVIDTTATAATAGTTCIHWQVAQATSLTNIVFKMSTATNTNHQGIWMENGSSSFFSDLVFYGGKFGMWVGNQQFTTRNLTFINPQTAIYMNWNWGWTFKSVYISGAKIGLDMSSSGDLGQQVGSVTLVDALIENTPTGIITSTSAASAPKASGTLTLDNVRFSNVQTAVANPSGAAILAGKPGSILTVDSWLQGYLVTASGSKFVQGYQTAPVKDAALLDPSSPNGYFFERTRPQYTNYQTSDFVNVKSLGAKGDGKTDDTAALSNAFAKYAGCKIIYIPSGTYLITSTVFVPIGTRVVGEVWPQLMASGSYFASSSNPVPMIRVGNPGDSGVVEMSDLLFTNNGAVPGAILVEWNVKDPAGQRGVAGLWDCHVRIGGAKGTQQQVAQCPSKAAPTPQCQGVFMMVHVTSSASAYIENMWAWTADHDLDGNGQVSIFSARGVLIESQYATWLYGTASEHSVMYQYQFNNAKNIVGFYFQTETPYYQGAPLAPAPFTANSGFTDPDFTKCAAGDDGCGMAWGLRVIGSTSNVYIYGAGHYNFFDNYDQKCLETEDCQKTMTDLSVPAGSKFYLYGLNTKAAVTMVQSYGRNMASAMDFRSTFCSTIHYLASV
;
A
#
# COMPACT_ATOMS: atom_id res chain seq x y z
N MET A 1 19.42 -21.37 21.90
CA MET A 1 20.64 -21.74 22.67
C MET A 1 21.50 -22.69 21.84
N SER A 2 22.79 -22.82 22.15
CA SER A 2 23.78 -23.51 21.30
C SER A 2 24.51 -24.66 22.00
N GLY A 3 24.78 -25.74 21.26
CA GLY A 3 25.49 -26.95 21.75
C GLY A 3 24.54 -28.07 22.20
N VAL A 4 24.91 -29.36 22.18
CA VAL A 4 26.22 -29.97 21.87
C VAL A 4 26.01 -31.25 21.03
N SER A 5 26.94 -31.56 20.13
CA SER A 5 26.93 -32.77 19.32
C SER A 5 27.41 -34.02 20.07
N ARG A 6 26.81 -35.19 19.79
CA ARG A 6 27.51 -36.49 19.84
C ARG A 6 26.79 -37.58 19.04
N SER A 7 27.58 -38.33 18.29
CA SER A 7 27.17 -39.50 17.51
C SER A 7 27.21 -40.78 18.33
N PHE A 8 26.31 -41.73 18.04
CA PHE A 8 26.58 -43.16 18.23
C PHE A 8 25.90 -43.98 17.12
N SER A 9 26.48 -45.15 16.81
CA SER A 9 26.08 -46.02 15.72
C SER A 9 25.96 -47.48 16.16
N ALA A 10 25.44 -48.32 15.24
CA ALA A 10 25.53 -49.78 15.23
C ALA A 10 24.57 -50.60 16.14
N SER A 11 23.50 -51.10 15.50
CA SER A 11 23.09 -52.52 15.42
C SER A 11 23.07 -53.43 16.67
N SER A 12 21.92 -54.11 16.85
CA SER A 12 21.86 -55.58 17.03
C SER A 12 20.42 -56.10 16.88
N ALA A 13 20.26 -57.37 16.47
CA ALA A 13 18.96 -57.98 16.19
C ALA A 13 18.71 -59.29 16.98
N LYS A 14 17.43 -59.62 17.21
CA LYS A 14 16.83 -60.95 17.47
C LYS A 14 15.30 -60.79 17.42
N VAL A 15 14.50 -61.43 16.55
CA VAL A 15 14.41 -62.85 16.06
C VAL A 15 13.67 -63.78 17.04
N ARG A 16 12.37 -64.00 16.76
CA ARG A 16 11.50 -65.18 17.01
C ARG A 16 10.04 -64.77 16.67
N LYS A 17 9.13 -65.64 16.22
CA LYS A 17 9.22 -66.89 15.41
C LYS A 17 7.78 -67.24 14.94
N GLU A 18 7.60 -67.67 13.69
CA GLU A 18 6.35 -68.27 13.17
C GLU A 18 6.26 -69.78 13.53
N PRO A 19 5.37 -70.64 12.94
CA PRO A 19 4.18 -70.44 12.07
C PRO A 19 2.95 -71.32 12.43
N ASN A 20 1.85 -71.23 11.63
CA ASN A 20 1.04 -72.35 11.06
C ASN A 20 -0.38 -71.89 10.61
N ASN A 21 -1.12 -72.56 9.70
CA ASN A 21 -0.79 -73.21 8.40
C ASN A 21 -2.08 -73.70 7.68
N GLY A 22 -2.67 -72.89 6.77
CA GLY A 22 -3.64 -73.31 5.72
C GLY A 22 -4.89 -74.14 6.12
N PRO A 23 -5.57 -74.82 5.14
CA PRO A 23 -5.41 -74.70 3.68
C PRO A 23 -6.74 -74.52 2.87
N CYS A 24 -6.54 -74.37 1.55
CA CYS A 24 -7.46 -74.21 0.41
C CYS A 24 -8.73 -75.10 0.33
N ILE A 25 -9.75 -74.66 -0.46
CA ILE A 25 -10.20 -75.33 -1.71
C ILE A 25 -11.31 -74.55 -2.50
N ASN A 26 -11.39 -74.87 -3.80
CA ASN A 26 -12.38 -74.58 -4.87
C ASN A 26 -13.88 -74.85 -4.50
N THR A 27 -14.96 -74.53 -5.26
CA THR A 27 -15.19 -74.14 -6.68
C THR A 27 -16.62 -73.55 -6.93
N GLN A 28 -16.80 -72.78 -8.01
CA GLN A 28 -17.97 -72.76 -8.97
C GLN A 28 -19.40 -72.21 -8.67
N HIS A 29 -20.06 -71.86 -9.80
CA HIS A 29 -21.50 -71.81 -10.16
C HIS A 29 -22.45 -70.65 -9.74
N LEU A 30 -22.54 -69.63 -10.62
CA LEU A 30 -23.69 -69.27 -11.51
C LEU A 30 -25.09 -69.87 -11.19
N PRO A 31 -26.25 -69.17 -11.45
CA PRO A 31 -26.59 -68.69 -12.82
C PRO A 31 -27.63 -67.53 -13.06
N LEU A 32 -27.49 -66.82 -14.20
CA LEU A 32 -28.56 -66.18 -15.03
C LEU A 32 -29.35 -64.96 -14.40
N ARG A 33 -30.12 -64.10 -15.11
CA ARG A 33 -30.52 -63.99 -16.54
C ARG A 33 -30.88 -62.55 -17.01
N LYS A 34 -30.43 -62.18 -18.21
CA LYS A 34 -31.02 -61.33 -19.29
C LYS A 34 -31.99 -60.14 -19.01
N ASN A 35 -31.60 -59.00 -19.61
CA ASN A 35 -32.35 -58.12 -20.54
C ASN A 35 -33.77 -57.61 -20.23
N LEU A 36 -33.94 -56.27 -20.32
CA LEU A 36 -34.79 -55.67 -21.35
C LEU A 36 -34.24 -54.30 -21.81
N TYR A 37 -34.82 -53.71 -22.86
CA TYR A 37 -34.28 -52.62 -23.67
C TYR A 37 -35.35 -51.55 -23.92
N ILE A 38 -34.96 -50.26 -24.00
CA ILE A 38 -35.62 -49.14 -24.73
C ILE A 38 -37.12 -48.89 -24.48
N SER A 39 -37.50 -47.67 -24.04
CA SER A 39 -38.16 -46.68 -24.92
C SER A 39 -38.48 -45.31 -24.28
N LEU A 40 -38.48 -44.28 -25.15
CA LEU A 40 -39.26 -43.01 -25.13
C LEU A 40 -39.79 -42.45 -23.78
N ASN A 41 -39.24 -41.29 -23.35
CA ASN A 41 -40.02 -40.05 -23.11
C ASN A 41 -39.17 -38.85 -22.63
N ARG A 42 -38.59 -38.05 -23.56
CA ARG A 42 -38.15 -36.66 -23.31
C ARG A 42 -38.26 -35.75 -24.56
N MET A 43 -39.45 -35.64 -25.12
CA MET A 43 -39.80 -34.60 -26.13
C MET A 43 -41.21 -34.03 -25.88
N ALA A 44 -41.45 -33.37 -24.74
CA ALA A 44 -42.76 -32.80 -24.41
C ALA A 44 -42.73 -31.64 -23.39
N GLN A 45 -41.89 -30.60 -23.57
CA GLN A 45 -42.04 -29.35 -22.79
C GLN A 45 -41.54 -28.04 -23.42
N TYR A 46 -40.99 -28.08 -24.65
CA TYR A 46 -40.72 -26.86 -25.43
C TYR A 46 -41.99 -26.33 -26.10
N ARG A 47 -42.93 -25.76 -25.32
CA ARG A 47 -44.07 -24.99 -25.86
C ARG A 47 -44.75 -23.95 -24.96
N THR A 48 -44.30 -23.76 -23.71
CA THR A 48 -45.03 -22.94 -22.72
C THR A 48 -44.21 -21.76 -22.13
N VAL A 49 -43.25 -21.22 -22.89
CA VAL A 49 -42.45 -20.04 -22.49
C VAL A 49 -42.57 -18.88 -23.50
N LEU A 50 -43.10 -19.13 -24.70
CA LEU A 50 -43.17 -18.15 -25.80
C LEU A 50 -44.52 -17.42 -25.93
N LEU A 51 -45.33 -17.39 -24.87
CA LEU A 51 -46.71 -16.89 -24.89
C LEU A 51 -47.09 -16.01 -23.68
N LEU A 52 -46.09 -15.49 -22.95
CA LEU A 52 -46.25 -14.52 -21.85
C LEU A 52 -45.49 -13.20 -22.11
N LEU A 53 -45.31 -12.85 -23.39
CA LEU A 53 -44.58 -11.65 -23.84
C LEU A 53 -45.47 -10.70 -24.67
N SER A 54 -46.78 -10.64 -24.39
CA SER A 54 -47.70 -9.75 -25.12
C SER A 54 -49.02 -9.41 -24.39
N ALA A 55 -48.98 -9.13 -23.08
CA ALA A 55 -50.10 -8.49 -22.37
C ALA A 55 -49.65 -7.91 -21.00
N PHE A 56 -49.38 -6.60 -20.95
CA PHE A 56 -49.75 -5.66 -19.87
C PHE A 56 -49.06 -4.30 -20.11
N ALA A 57 -49.80 -3.38 -20.74
CA ALA A 57 -49.47 -1.97 -20.81
C ALA A 57 -50.75 -1.16 -20.53
N LEU A 58 -50.60 0.00 -19.88
CA LEU A 58 -51.68 0.88 -19.42
C LEU A 58 -52.71 0.28 -18.45
N ILE A 59 -52.41 0.36 -17.15
CA ILE A 59 -53.35 0.95 -16.19
C ILE A 59 -52.62 2.11 -15.51
N ALA A 60 -53.28 3.27 -15.39
CA ALA A 60 -52.68 4.45 -14.78
C ALA A 60 -52.70 4.37 -13.24
N PHE A 61 -51.68 4.93 -12.60
CA PHE A 61 -51.71 5.14 -11.15
C PHE A 61 -52.77 6.19 -10.80
N ALA A 62 -53.53 5.92 -9.75
CA ALA A 62 -54.39 6.88 -9.08
C ALA A 62 -54.12 6.79 -7.57
N ASP A 63 -53.56 7.84 -6.98
CA ASP A 63 -53.27 7.92 -5.54
C ASP A 63 -54.55 8.02 -4.72
N VAL A 64 -55.14 6.87 -4.38
CA VAL A 64 -56.32 6.78 -3.51
C VAL A 64 -55.91 6.30 -2.12
N CYS A 65 -55.44 7.24 -1.31
CA CYS A 65 -55.15 6.99 0.11
C CYS A 65 -56.46 6.73 0.87
N SER A 66 -56.69 5.47 1.24
CA SER A 66 -57.92 5.02 1.90
C SER A 66 -57.62 4.25 3.18
N ASN A 67 -58.22 4.67 4.29
CA ASN A 67 -58.12 3.96 5.57
C ASN A 67 -58.60 2.50 5.46
N THR A 68 -59.53 2.18 4.56
CA THR A 68 -60.02 0.81 4.35
C THR A 68 -58.92 -0.13 3.83
N ALA A 69 -57.88 0.39 3.17
CA ALA A 69 -56.72 -0.39 2.72
C ALA A 69 -55.66 -0.59 3.82
N CYS A 70 -55.68 0.23 4.88
CA CYS A 70 -54.74 0.19 6.00
C CYS A 70 -55.27 -0.56 7.24
N GLY A 71 -56.52 -1.03 7.21
CA GLY A 71 -57.14 -1.77 8.32
C GLY A 71 -57.33 -0.91 9.56
N ALA A 72 -56.65 -1.26 10.65
CA ALA A 72 -56.67 -0.48 11.89
C ALA A 72 -55.67 0.71 11.89
N ALA A 73 -54.75 0.76 10.93
CA ALA A 73 -53.85 1.89 10.72
C ALA A 73 -54.52 2.99 9.89
N GLN A 74 -54.06 4.24 10.01
CA GLN A 74 -54.50 5.34 9.15
C GLN A 74 -53.66 5.38 7.88
N CYS A 75 -54.23 5.91 6.80
CA CYS A 75 -53.49 6.23 5.59
C CYS A 75 -52.99 7.69 5.62
N CYS A 76 -51.78 7.93 5.13
CA CYS A 76 -51.25 9.26 4.80
C CYS A 76 -50.88 9.32 3.31
N ALA A 77 -51.41 10.31 2.59
CA ALA A 77 -51.01 10.60 1.22
C ALA A 77 -49.70 11.40 1.24
N ASP A 78 -48.58 10.71 1.45
CA ASP A 78 -47.27 11.32 1.56
C ASP A 78 -46.77 11.77 0.18
N SER A 79 -46.51 13.07 0.03
CA SER A 79 -46.23 13.67 -1.27
C SER A 79 -44.80 13.52 -1.77
N SER A 80 -43.97 12.70 -1.11
CA SER A 80 -42.71 12.17 -1.66
C SER A 80 -42.68 10.63 -1.74
N ARG A 81 -43.56 9.92 -1.03
CA ARG A 81 -43.54 8.45 -0.88
C ARG A 81 -44.84 7.72 -1.28
N GLY A 82 -45.88 8.44 -1.66
CA GLY A 82 -47.20 7.89 -2.01
C GLY A 82 -48.08 7.58 -0.79
N ALA A 83 -49.14 6.79 -0.99
CA ALA A 83 -50.05 6.39 0.09
C ALA A 83 -49.36 5.42 1.07
N LEU A 84 -49.14 5.85 2.32
CA LEU A 84 -48.49 5.08 3.39
C LEU A 84 -49.44 4.81 4.56
N CYS A 85 -49.47 3.58 5.06
CA CYS A 85 -50.20 3.24 6.28
C CYS A 85 -49.36 3.52 7.54
N TYR A 86 -49.95 4.12 8.58
CA TYR A 86 -49.27 4.49 9.82
C TYR A 86 -50.13 4.29 11.08
N SER A 87 -49.46 4.06 12.22
CA SER A 87 -50.12 3.93 13.52
C SER A 87 -50.27 5.28 14.21
N GLN A 88 -51.50 5.63 14.64
CA GLN A 88 -51.73 6.82 15.45
C GLN A 88 -51.05 6.69 16.82
N GLY A 89 -50.31 7.73 17.21
CA GLY A 89 -49.58 7.80 18.48
C GLY A 89 -48.06 7.90 18.32
N GLN A 90 -47.48 7.31 17.26
CA GLN A 90 -46.07 7.52 16.90
C GLN A 90 -45.89 8.48 15.73
N TYR A 91 -46.87 8.55 14.81
CA TYR A 91 -46.81 9.36 13.60
C TYR A 91 -48.13 10.12 13.36
N ASN A 92 -48.07 11.17 12.56
CA ASN A 92 -49.19 11.92 12.01
C ASN A 92 -48.99 12.20 10.52
N CYS A 93 -50.07 12.27 9.76
CA CYS A 93 -50.04 12.85 8.42
C CYS A 93 -50.06 14.38 8.56
N ALA A 94 -48.88 15.00 8.54
CA ALA A 94 -48.74 16.43 8.70
C ALA A 94 -48.95 17.14 7.36
N THR A 95 -49.77 18.18 7.34
CA THR A 95 -49.81 19.14 6.24
C THR A 95 -48.55 20.01 6.30
N ASP A 96 -47.99 20.33 5.13
CA ASP A 96 -46.81 21.16 4.98
C ASP A 96 -47.14 22.65 5.01
N ASP A 97 -46.40 23.36 5.84
CA ASP A 97 -46.67 24.77 6.15
C ASP A 97 -46.15 25.74 5.07
N ASN A 98 -45.39 25.24 4.10
CA ASN A 98 -44.97 26.00 2.92
C ASN A 98 -45.73 25.62 1.66
N ASN A 99 -45.86 24.30 1.38
CA ASN A 99 -46.39 23.82 0.10
C ASN A 99 -47.80 23.20 0.18
N GLY A 100 -48.40 23.12 1.37
CA GLY A 100 -49.78 22.67 1.59
C GLY A 100 -50.02 21.17 1.36
N LYS A 101 -48.99 20.39 1.03
CA LYS A 101 -49.09 18.94 0.78
C LYS A 101 -48.97 18.13 2.06
N THR A 102 -49.45 16.89 2.06
CA THR A 102 -49.28 15.97 3.20
C THR A 102 -47.97 15.18 3.15
N TYR A 103 -47.35 15.01 4.31
CA TYR A 103 -46.18 14.15 4.54
C TYR A 103 -46.33 13.39 5.87
N LEU A 104 -45.82 12.16 5.94
CA LEU A 104 -45.87 11.33 7.14
C LEU A 104 -44.71 11.68 8.09
N CYS A 105 -45.06 12.30 9.22
CA CYS A 105 -44.13 12.84 10.21
C CYS A 105 -44.31 12.20 11.61
N PRO A 106 -43.34 12.31 12.53
CA PRO A 106 -43.50 11.88 13.92
C PRO A 106 -44.60 12.67 14.65
N SER A 107 -45.32 12.02 15.56
CA SER A 107 -46.46 12.62 16.26
C SER A 107 -46.08 13.94 16.95
N ASN A 108 -46.98 14.93 16.87
CA ASN A 108 -46.82 16.31 17.36
C ASN A 108 -45.84 17.19 16.56
N THR A 109 -45.27 16.72 15.44
CA THR A 109 -44.50 17.56 14.50
C THR A 109 -45.35 18.05 13.31
N ARG A 110 -44.90 19.12 12.65
CA ARG A 110 -45.44 19.67 11.39
C ARG A 110 -44.42 19.44 10.25
N SER A 111 -44.78 19.74 9.00
CA SER A 111 -43.85 19.65 7.86
C SER A 111 -43.52 21.04 7.29
N CYS A 112 -42.27 21.22 6.83
CA CYS A 112 -41.83 22.40 6.10
C CYS A 112 -41.02 21.97 4.87
N ASN A 113 -41.58 22.19 3.68
CA ASN A 113 -41.07 21.69 2.40
C ASN A 113 -40.73 20.17 2.38
N GLY A 114 -41.49 19.36 3.11
CA GLY A 114 -41.29 17.91 3.29
C GLY A 114 -40.38 17.50 4.46
N ALA A 115 -39.82 18.44 5.22
CA ALA A 115 -39.02 18.15 6.42
C ALA A 115 -39.86 18.31 7.70
N CYS A 116 -39.92 17.25 8.52
CA CYS A 116 -40.69 17.24 9.77
C CYS A 116 -40.00 18.03 10.89
N TYR A 117 -40.74 18.86 11.63
CA TYR A 117 -40.20 19.78 12.64
C TYR A 117 -41.13 19.98 13.85
N ASP A 118 -40.54 20.29 15.01
CA ASP A 118 -41.30 20.64 16.23
C ASP A 118 -41.77 22.11 16.20
N PRO A 119 -43.09 22.38 16.16
CA PRO A 119 -43.64 23.73 16.10
C PRO A 119 -43.52 24.53 17.41
N ASN A 120 -43.01 23.93 18.49
CA ASN A 120 -42.70 24.66 19.73
C ASN A 120 -41.34 25.37 19.67
N ASN A 121 -40.41 24.86 18.85
CA ASN A 121 -39.03 25.33 18.77
C ASN A 121 -38.70 26.02 17.43
N TYR A 122 -39.41 25.67 16.35
CA TYR A 122 -39.22 26.23 15.02
C TYR A 122 -40.55 26.64 14.39
N GLN A 123 -40.49 27.40 13.29
CA GLN A 123 -41.62 27.73 12.44
C GLN A 123 -41.17 27.68 10.97
N CYS A 124 -42.06 27.23 10.07
CA CYS A 124 -41.81 27.26 8.64
C CYS A 124 -42.00 28.68 8.09
N SER A 125 -41.02 29.20 7.36
CA SER A 125 -41.10 30.50 6.68
C SER A 125 -40.49 30.38 5.28
N GLN A 126 -41.32 30.58 4.24
CA GLN A 126 -40.91 30.46 2.83
C GLN A 126 -40.13 29.16 2.51
N GLY A 127 -40.56 28.03 3.10
CA GLY A 127 -39.95 26.71 2.89
C GLY A 127 -38.71 26.41 3.72
N ASN A 128 -38.29 27.35 4.58
CA ASN A 128 -37.16 27.19 5.49
C ASN A 128 -37.64 27.09 6.94
N LEU A 129 -36.96 26.27 7.74
CA LEU A 129 -37.16 26.23 9.19
C LEU A 129 -36.38 27.37 9.84
N VAL A 130 -37.09 28.28 10.48
CA VAL A 130 -36.49 29.34 11.32
C VAL A 130 -36.86 29.12 12.78
N ALA A 131 -35.95 29.44 13.70
CA ALA A 131 -36.22 29.28 15.13
C ALA A 131 -37.43 30.14 15.56
N GLY A 132 -38.30 29.58 16.40
CA GLY A 132 -39.43 30.31 16.97
C GLY A 132 -38.94 31.34 17.98
N ALA A 133 -39.52 32.55 17.97
CA ALA A 133 -39.23 33.55 18.99
C ALA A 133 -39.66 33.02 20.37
N ALA A 134 -38.71 32.91 21.30
CA ALA A 134 -38.96 32.31 22.61
C ALA A 134 -40.09 33.06 23.36
N LYS A 135 -41.11 32.32 23.82
CA LYS A 135 -42.16 32.89 24.69
C LYS A 135 -41.51 33.43 25.97
N PRO A 136 -41.88 34.63 26.44
CA PRO A 136 -41.40 35.15 27.72
C PRO A 136 -41.71 34.19 28.87
N GLN A 137 -40.72 33.87 29.69
CA GLN A 137 -40.95 33.07 30.90
C GLN A 137 -41.77 33.88 31.92
N THR A 138 -43.01 33.46 32.14
CA THR A 138 -43.83 33.95 33.26
C THR A 138 -43.35 33.30 34.56
N THR A 139 -42.90 34.12 35.51
CA THR A 139 -42.43 33.68 36.83
C THR A 139 -43.58 33.19 37.72
N SER A 140 -43.41 32.05 38.38
CA SER A 140 -44.15 31.67 39.60
C SER A 140 -43.23 30.91 40.57
N SER A 141 -43.62 30.81 41.83
CA SER A 141 -42.68 30.70 42.96
C SER A 141 -43.01 29.59 43.97
N ALA A 142 -41.98 29.12 44.69
CA ALA A 142 -42.05 28.30 45.91
C ALA A 142 -42.54 26.83 45.68
N ALA A 143 -42.32 25.87 46.59
CA ALA A 143 -41.85 25.98 47.98
C ALA A 143 -40.69 25.01 48.33
N ALA A 144 -40.24 25.04 49.58
CA ALA A 144 -38.97 24.47 50.03
C ALA A 144 -39.11 23.36 51.08
N ALA A 145 -38.06 22.56 51.22
CA ALA A 145 -37.69 21.83 52.44
C ALA A 145 -36.21 22.07 52.74
N LYS A 146 -35.85 22.16 54.04
CA LYS A 146 -34.48 22.43 54.54
C LYS A 146 -34.08 21.35 55.58
N PRO A 147 -32.93 21.40 56.29
CA PRO A 147 -31.99 20.28 56.26
C PRO A 147 -31.78 19.62 57.63
N THR A 148 -30.89 18.63 57.68
CA THR A 148 -30.19 18.22 58.92
C THR A 148 -28.67 18.37 58.78
N THR A 149 -28.02 18.67 59.90
CA THR A 149 -26.62 19.11 60.00
C THR A 149 -25.75 18.11 60.77
N SER A 150 -24.43 18.40 60.82
CA SER A 150 -23.37 17.89 61.73
C SER A 150 -22.29 17.06 61.01
N SER A 151 -20.98 17.22 61.25
CA SER A 151 -20.25 18.12 62.18
C SER A 151 -18.84 18.46 61.68
N THR A 152 -18.24 19.49 62.29
CA THR A 152 -16.81 19.90 62.19
C THR A 152 -15.87 18.90 62.92
N VAL A 153 -14.53 18.96 62.82
CA VAL A 153 -13.62 19.84 63.61
C VAL A 153 -12.17 19.86 63.04
N ALA A 154 -11.43 20.90 63.43
CA ALA A 154 -10.16 21.42 62.91
C ALA A 154 -8.86 20.58 63.01
N ALA A 155 -8.00 20.86 62.02
CA ALA A 155 -6.54 21.05 62.01
C ALA A 155 -5.67 20.84 63.28
N LYS A 156 -4.44 20.36 63.04
CA LYS A 156 -3.20 20.93 63.61
C LYS A 156 -1.98 20.67 62.71
N ALA A 157 -0.93 21.47 62.85
CA ALA A 157 0.37 21.31 62.19
C ALA A 157 1.51 21.20 63.23
N THR A 158 2.63 20.58 62.84
CA THR A 158 3.87 20.51 63.64
C THR A 158 5.10 20.49 62.71
N THR A 159 6.26 20.92 63.22
CA THR A 159 7.43 21.34 62.42
C THR A 159 8.77 20.79 62.91
N SER A 160 9.69 20.50 61.99
CA SER A 160 11.16 20.58 62.15
C SER A 160 11.77 20.75 60.74
N SER A 161 12.74 21.62 60.41
CA SER A 161 13.95 22.17 61.06
C SER A 161 15.16 21.22 61.07
N SER A 162 16.40 21.59 60.69
CA SER A 162 16.93 22.84 60.09
C SER A 162 18.47 22.78 59.87
N SER A 163 19.00 23.38 58.79
CA SER A 163 20.29 24.14 58.68
C SER A 163 20.57 24.42 57.19
N ALA A 164 20.94 25.61 56.69
CA ALA A 164 21.93 26.65 57.04
C ALA A 164 23.34 26.34 56.47
N ALA A 165 24.11 27.29 55.89
CA ALA A 165 24.05 28.76 56.01
C ALA A 165 24.40 29.58 54.72
N LYS A 166 24.46 30.92 54.88
CA LYS A 166 24.65 32.07 53.94
C LYS A 166 26.09 32.67 54.09
N PRO A 167 26.42 33.92 53.66
CA PRO A 167 26.34 34.63 52.35
C PRO A 167 27.61 35.50 52.02
N THR A 168 27.58 36.30 50.94
CA THR A 168 28.09 37.72 50.79
C THR A 168 27.74 38.21 49.35
N THR A 169 27.04 39.33 49.06
CA THR A 169 27.33 40.80 49.15
C THR A 169 28.46 41.30 48.24
N SER A 170 28.36 42.41 47.46
CA SER A 170 27.26 43.38 47.24
C SER A 170 27.59 44.40 46.11
N SER A 171 26.65 45.34 45.84
CA SER A 171 26.80 46.65 45.15
C SER A 171 26.73 46.70 43.60
N ALA A 172 26.57 47.92 43.05
CA ALA A 172 26.11 48.20 41.68
C ALA A 172 26.59 49.57 41.14
N ALA A 173 26.66 49.73 39.81
CA ALA A 173 26.82 51.02 39.12
C ALA A 173 26.47 50.94 37.61
N ALA A 174 26.24 52.10 36.99
CA ALA A 174 26.17 52.38 35.54
C ALA A 174 26.51 53.89 35.34
N PRO A 175 26.74 54.45 34.12
CA PRO A 175 26.62 53.86 32.77
C PRO A 175 27.79 54.22 31.79
N THR A 176 27.57 53.99 30.49
CA THR A 176 28.22 54.62 29.30
C THR A 176 29.74 54.55 29.09
N THR A 177 30.19 53.84 28.04
CA THR A 177 30.68 54.41 26.76
C THR A 177 30.96 53.29 25.74
N ALA A 178 31.19 53.62 24.47
CA ALA A 178 31.33 52.65 23.38
C ALA A 178 32.79 52.40 22.97
N SER A 179 33.14 51.14 22.71
CA SER A 179 34.27 50.75 21.87
C SER A 179 33.92 49.45 21.12
N SER A 180 34.27 49.39 19.83
CA SER A 180 34.15 48.17 19.03
C SER A 180 35.39 47.30 19.23
N GLN A 181 35.21 46.02 19.53
CA GLN A 181 36.28 45.03 19.44
C GLN A 181 35.70 43.65 19.13
N CYS A 182 36.12 43.09 17.99
CA CYS A 182 35.78 41.73 17.61
C CYS A 182 36.58 40.73 18.47
N PRO A 183 36.02 39.54 18.77
CA PRO A 183 36.75 38.48 19.46
C PRO A 183 38.06 38.10 18.73
N PRO A 184 39.09 37.59 19.44
CA PRO A 184 40.30 37.10 18.81
C PRO A 184 40.00 36.11 17.67
N ASN A 185 40.75 36.23 16.58
CA ASN A 185 40.55 35.54 15.29
C ASN A 185 39.39 36.06 14.41
N LEU A 186 38.78 37.21 14.72
CA LEU A 186 37.83 37.91 13.85
C LEU A 186 38.35 39.33 13.48
N ALA A 187 38.16 39.73 12.23
CA ALA A 187 38.40 41.11 11.77
C ALA A 187 37.08 41.91 11.75
N GLN A 188 37.18 43.24 11.66
CA GLN A 188 36.03 44.16 11.68
C GLN A 188 35.76 44.78 10.30
N CYS A 189 34.48 44.88 9.92
CA CYS A 189 33.99 45.50 8.69
C CYS A 189 32.77 46.37 9.03
N GLY A 190 32.96 47.69 9.13
CA GLY A 190 31.96 48.58 9.74
C GLY A 190 31.68 48.15 11.19
N ASP A 191 30.42 47.93 11.53
CA ASP A 191 29.99 47.45 12.85
C ASP A 191 30.00 45.91 12.98
N ALA A 192 30.35 45.17 11.92
CA ALA A 192 30.29 43.71 11.86
C ALA A 192 31.66 43.04 12.05
N CYS A 193 31.66 41.86 12.69
CA CYS A 193 32.84 41.03 12.90
C CYS A 193 32.82 39.79 11.97
N TYR A 194 33.95 39.46 11.33
CA TYR A 194 34.01 38.40 10.31
C TYR A 194 35.29 37.56 10.38
N GLN A 195 35.19 36.31 9.89
CA GLN A 195 36.32 35.40 9.74
C GLN A 195 37.17 35.76 8.51
N PRO A 196 38.44 36.17 8.64
CA PRO A 196 39.31 36.54 7.50
C PRO A 196 39.62 35.38 6.55
N SER A 197 39.29 34.15 6.93
CA SER A 197 39.40 32.92 6.14
C SER A 197 38.17 32.61 5.27
N GLN A 198 37.06 33.33 5.46
CA GLN A 198 35.78 33.09 4.77
C GLN A 198 35.19 34.34 4.10
N TYR A 199 35.55 35.54 4.56
CA TYR A 199 35.06 36.82 4.05
C TYR A 199 36.21 37.84 3.95
N CYS A 200 36.00 38.89 3.15
CA CYS A 200 36.82 40.11 3.16
C CYS A 200 35.93 41.37 3.18
N CYS A 201 36.55 42.55 3.30
CA CYS A 201 35.87 43.83 3.48
C CYS A 201 36.36 44.93 2.49
N PRO A 202 36.11 44.82 1.17
CA PRO A 202 36.34 45.91 0.24
C PRO A 202 35.32 47.03 0.51
N ASP A 203 35.79 48.29 0.49
CA ASP A 203 34.97 49.50 0.62
C ASP A 203 33.95 49.48 1.79
N GLY A 204 34.32 48.83 2.91
CA GLY A 204 33.50 48.74 4.12
C GLY A 204 32.30 47.78 4.05
N LYS A 205 32.23 46.89 3.04
CA LYS A 205 31.14 45.92 2.87
C LYS A 205 31.63 44.49 2.94
N LEU A 206 30.87 43.62 3.61
CA LEU A 206 31.25 42.22 3.79
C LEU A 206 30.95 41.38 2.55
N VAL A 207 31.97 40.69 2.03
CA VAL A 207 31.91 39.86 0.81
C VAL A 207 32.56 38.50 1.07
N GLN A 208 32.05 37.40 0.50
CA GLN A 208 32.67 36.07 0.64
C GLN A 208 34.04 36.01 -0.05
N ILE A 209 35.00 35.31 0.57
CA ILE A 209 36.41 35.30 0.16
C ILE A 209 36.65 34.77 -1.27
N SER A 210 35.74 33.93 -1.77
CA SER A 210 35.71 33.42 -3.15
C SER A 210 35.47 34.51 -4.21
N GLN A 211 34.97 35.69 -3.82
CA GLN A 211 34.71 36.83 -4.70
C GLN A 211 35.75 37.97 -4.51
N CYS A 212 36.70 37.80 -3.57
CA CYS A 212 37.59 38.88 -3.13
C CYS A 212 38.82 39.14 -4.02
N ASN A 213 39.04 38.36 -5.07
CA ASN A 213 40.13 38.58 -6.03
C ASN A 213 39.72 38.15 -7.45
N ALA A 214 39.35 39.12 -8.29
CA ALA A 214 39.05 38.91 -9.72
C ALA A 214 39.80 39.89 -10.64
N GLN A 215 41.01 40.34 -10.24
CA GLN A 215 41.87 41.25 -11.02
C GLN A 215 43.37 41.08 -10.69
N ALA A 216 44.07 40.17 -11.38
CA ALA A 216 45.53 40.14 -11.56
C ALA A 216 45.93 39.03 -12.57
N SER A 217 47.13 39.09 -13.18
CA SER A 217 47.58 38.06 -14.14
C SER A 217 49.12 37.95 -14.29
N THR A 218 49.56 36.86 -14.93
CA THR A 218 50.87 36.58 -15.57
C THR A 218 52.02 35.86 -14.81
N SER A 219 52.69 34.97 -15.57
CA SER A 219 54.12 34.59 -15.57
C SER A 219 54.69 33.42 -14.71
N ALA A 220 55.33 32.46 -15.42
CA ALA A 220 56.63 31.77 -15.19
C ALA A 220 57.02 31.08 -13.84
N ALA A 221 57.94 30.08 -13.76
CA ALA A 221 58.46 29.05 -14.70
C ALA A 221 59.44 28.06 -13.98
N ALA A 222 59.84 26.97 -14.68
CA ALA A 222 61.14 26.25 -14.65
C ALA A 222 61.44 25.01 -13.73
N THR A 223 61.55 23.82 -14.39
CA THR A 223 62.56 22.71 -14.21
C THR A 223 62.61 21.92 -12.87
N THR A 224 63.06 20.65 -12.73
CA THR A 224 63.98 19.69 -13.42
C THR A 224 63.56 18.19 -13.17
N LYS A 225 64.08 17.08 -13.76
CA LYS A 225 64.79 16.73 -15.03
C LYS A 225 65.17 15.20 -15.05
N ALA A 226 64.56 14.38 -15.94
CA ALA A 226 64.98 13.01 -16.35
C ALA A 226 64.97 11.89 -15.25
N ALA A 227 65.11 10.57 -15.52
CA ALA A 227 65.46 9.83 -16.76
C ALA A 227 64.78 8.43 -16.84
N ALA A 228 64.91 7.74 -17.98
CA ALA A 228 64.48 6.34 -18.21
C ALA A 228 65.68 5.37 -18.34
N PRO A 229 65.44 4.06 -18.53
CA PRO A 229 65.99 3.44 -19.74
C PRO A 229 65.01 2.56 -20.54
N THR A 230 65.37 2.34 -21.81
CA THR A 230 64.72 1.47 -22.83
C THR A 230 65.28 0.02 -22.74
N THR A 231 64.80 -1.02 -23.46
CA THR A 231 64.92 -1.26 -24.92
C THR A 231 64.13 -2.48 -25.44
N SER A 232 63.77 -2.45 -26.75
CA SER A 232 63.65 -3.60 -27.71
C SER A 232 62.64 -4.75 -27.46
N ALA A 233 61.97 -5.36 -28.47
CA ALA A 233 61.94 -5.15 -29.93
C ALA A 233 60.64 -5.71 -30.59
N THR A 234 60.47 -5.42 -31.88
CA THR A 234 59.42 -5.84 -32.84
C THR A 234 60.08 -6.59 -34.04
N PRO A 235 59.37 -6.98 -35.13
CA PRO A 235 58.03 -7.57 -35.29
C PRO A 235 58.01 -8.81 -36.22
N SER A 236 56.84 -9.44 -36.40
CA SER A 236 56.43 -10.11 -37.66
C SER A 236 54.90 -10.30 -37.72
N THR A 237 54.28 -10.63 -38.85
CA THR A 237 53.97 -9.85 -40.06
C THR A 237 53.18 -10.76 -41.02
N SER A 238 52.01 -10.32 -41.49
CA SER A 238 51.22 -10.90 -42.61
C SER A 238 50.63 -12.32 -42.39
N ALA A 239 49.56 -12.76 -43.08
CA ALA A 239 48.84 -12.16 -44.23
C ALA A 239 47.32 -12.43 -44.20
N THR A 240 46.55 -11.64 -44.96
CA THR A 240 45.15 -11.92 -45.37
C THR A 240 45.15 -12.68 -46.72
N PRO A 241 44.10 -13.44 -47.09
CA PRO A 241 43.02 -12.82 -47.88
C PRO A 241 41.59 -13.38 -47.68
N SER A 242 40.64 -12.73 -48.38
CA SER A 242 39.23 -13.09 -48.72
C SER A 242 38.88 -14.60 -48.81
N THR A 243 37.64 -15.06 -48.57
CA THR A 243 36.42 -14.71 -49.35
C THR A 243 35.06 -14.91 -48.63
N SER A 244 33.99 -14.46 -49.30
CA SER A 244 32.56 -14.51 -48.99
C SER A 244 31.95 -15.86 -48.52
N SER A 245 30.93 -15.80 -47.66
CA SER A 245 29.59 -16.35 -47.98
C SER A 245 28.48 -15.92 -46.99
N ALA A 246 27.24 -15.89 -47.50
CA ALA A 246 25.93 -15.93 -46.82
C ALA A 246 25.77 -15.37 -45.39
N THR A 247 25.09 -14.21 -45.27
CA THR A 247 24.30 -13.86 -44.08
C THR A 247 22.98 -14.66 -44.10
N PRO A 248 22.65 -15.49 -43.09
CA PRO A 248 21.33 -16.08 -42.98
C PRO A 248 20.32 -14.98 -42.60
N ALA A 249 19.32 -14.73 -43.44
CA ALA A 249 18.19 -13.90 -43.06
C ALA A 249 17.33 -14.65 -42.04
N THR A 250 17.37 -14.24 -40.78
CA THR A 250 16.53 -14.80 -39.70
C THR A 250 15.08 -14.36 -39.89
N THR A 251 14.32 -15.14 -40.66
CA THR A 251 12.85 -15.08 -40.64
C THR A 251 12.37 -15.36 -39.23
N SER A 252 11.83 -14.34 -38.55
CA SER A 252 11.31 -14.45 -37.19
C SER A 252 10.02 -15.27 -37.16
N ASN A 253 10.15 -16.59 -37.08
CA ASN A 253 9.05 -17.44 -36.65
C ASN A 253 8.67 -17.01 -35.22
N SER A 254 7.43 -16.57 -35.03
CA SER A 254 6.92 -16.27 -33.69
C SER A 254 6.99 -17.53 -32.83
N ILE A 255 7.82 -17.51 -31.79
CA ILE A 255 7.80 -18.52 -30.73
C ILE A 255 6.57 -18.36 -29.81
N CYS A 256 5.87 -17.23 -29.94
CA CYS A 256 4.68 -16.92 -29.17
C CYS A 256 3.39 -17.41 -29.85
N PRO A 257 2.43 -17.95 -29.08
CA PRO A 257 1.05 -18.17 -29.53
C PRO A 257 0.44 -16.89 -30.10
N SER A 258 -0.51 -17.00 -31.04
CA SER A 258 -1.11 -15.87 -31.77
C SER A 258 -1.89 -14.84 -30.92
N TRP A 259 -2.06 -15.09 -29.63
CA TRP A 259 -2.68 -14.20 -28.64
C TRP A 259 -1.66 -13.56 -27.67
N LEU A 260 -0.37 -13.82 -27.86
CA LEU A 260 0.77 -13.18 -27.17
C LEU A 260 1.65 -12.47 -28.20
N SER A 261 2.22 -11.32 -27.84
CA SER A 261 3.26 -10.65 -28.62
C SER A 261 4.65 -11.10 -28.18
N GLN A 262 5.61 -11.08 -29.10
CA GLN A 262 7.00 -11.43 -28.82
C GLN A 262 7.84 -10.22 -28.43
N CYS A 263 8.73 -10.38 -27.46
CA CYS A 263 9.73 -9.40 -27.06
C CYS A 263 11.06 -10.09 -26.73
N GLY A 264 12.06 -9.94 -27.60
CA GLY A 264 13.25 -10.81 -27.52
C GLY A 264 12.83 -12.27 -27.65
N ASP A 265 13.22 -13.10 -26.68
CA ASP A 265 12.82 -14.50 -26.58
C ASP A 265 11.53 -14.74 -25.78
N ALA A 266 10.86 -13.67 -25.31
CA ALA A 266 9.74 -13.72 -24.37
C ALA A 266 8.38 -13.48 -25.04
N CYS A 267 7.31 -13.97 -24.42
CA CYS A 267 5.93 -13.81 -24.87
C CYS A 267 5.09 -13.05 -23.82
N TYR A 268 4.29 -12.07 -24.25
CA TYR A 268 3.60 -11.16 -23.34
C TYR A 268 2.20 -10.74 -23.84
N GLN A 269 1.31 -10.43 -22.90
CA GLN A 269 0.02 -9.81 -23.20
C GLN A 269 0.19 -8.29 -23.36
N THR A 270 -0.22 -7.75 -24.51
CA THR A 270 -0.13 -6.32 -24.86
C THR A 270 -1.11 -5.44 -24.08
N THR A 271 -1.91 -6.03 -23.20
CA THR A 271 -2.75 -5.35 -22.20
C THR A 271 -1.92 -4.84 -21.03
N ASP A 272 -0.88 -5.57 -20.61
CA ASP A 272 -0.22 -5.39 -19.31
C ASP A 272 1.25 -5.00 -19.45
N TYR A 273 1.89 -5.38 -20.57
CA TYR A 273 3.27 -5.07 -20.92
C TYR A 273 3.39 -4.51 -22.36
N CYS A 274 4.51 -3.88 -22.68
CA CYS A 274 5.02 -3.71 -24.04
C CYS A 274 6.48 -4.17 -24.12
N CYS A 275 7.00 -4.23 -25.35
CA CYS A 275 8.42 -4.48 -25.58
C CYS A 275 9.21 -3.16 -25.72
N GLN A 276 10.26 -2.98 -24.92
CA GLN A 276 11.29 -1.97 -25.16
C GLN A 276 12.64 -2.65 -25.30
N ASN A 277 13.32 -2.47 -26.44
CA ASN A 277 14.67 -2.99 -26.71
C ASN A 277 14.85 -4.51 -26.43
N GLY A 278 13.81 -5.32 -26.65
CA GLY A 278 13.83 -6.77 -26.40
C GLY A 278 13.59 -7.17 -24.94
N ILE A 279 13.14 -6.25 -24.08
CA ILE A 279 12.80 -6.49 -22.68
C ILE A 279 11.31 -6.15 -22.46
N LEU A 280 10.57 -7.01 -21.73
CA LEU A 280 9.23 -6.65 -21.23
C LEU A 280 9.34 -5.44 -20.29
N VAL A 281 8.55 -4.42 -20.55
CA VAL A 281 8.32 -3.26 -19.69
C VAL A 281 6.81 -3.15 -19.45
N GLN A 282 6.37 -2.84 -18.24
CA GLN A 282 4.93 -2.70 -17.97
C GLN A 282 4.30 -1.63 -18.86
N LYS A 283 3.05 -1.85 -19.29
CA LYS A 283 2.31 -0.90 -20.14
C LYS A 283 2.11 0.48 -19.51
N SER A 284 2.11 0.55 -18.18
CA SER A 284 2.14 1.78 -17.38
C SER A 284 3.41 2.64 -17.58
N GLN A 285 4.51 2.02 -18.03
CA GLN A 285 5.82 2.64 -18.28
C GLN A 285 6.16 2.71 -19.78
N CYS A 286 5.29 2.17 -20.62
CA CYS A 286 5.38 2.29 -22.06
C CYS A 286 4.98 3.71 -22.48
N GLY A 287 5.98 4.57 -22.67
CA GLY A 287 5.80 5.95 -23.12
C GLY A 287 4.93 6.04 -24.37
N ALA A 288 4.10 7.08 -24.45
CA ALA A 288 2.98 7.18 -25.39
C ALA A 288 3.43 7.40 -26.85
N GLN A 289 3.96 6.36 -27.50
CA GLN A 289 4.15 6.32 -28.95
C GLN A 289 2.86 5.91 -29.64
N SER A 290 2.46 6.68 -30.66
CA SER A 290 1.27 6.44 -31.47
C SER A 290 1.39 5.12 -32.24
N THR A 291 0.37 4.25 -32.13
CA THR A 291 0.30 2.97 -32.84
C THR A 291 0.05 3.16 -34.34
N ALA A 292 1.12 3.36 -35.11
CA ALA A 292 1.11 3.24 -36.56
C ALA A 292 1.63 1.85 -36.97
N ALA A 293 0.72 0.92 -37.25
CA ALA A 293 1.08 -0.44 -37.64
C ALA A 293 1.64 -0.48 -39.08
N PRO A 294 2.76 -1.19 -39.35
CA PRO A 294 3.29 -1.34 -40.69
C PRO A 294 2.43 -2.31 -41.51
N THR A 295 1.58 -1.79 -42.39
CA THR A 295 0.78 -2.62 -43.30
C THR A 295 1.65 -3.18 -44.43
N THR A 296 1.98 -4.47 -44.34
CA THR A 296 2.58 -5.23 -45.44
C THR A 296 1.54 -5.57 -46.51
N SER A 297 1.79 -5.18 -47.76
CA SER A 297 1.04 -5.66 -48.92
C SER A 297 2.00 -6.08 -50.03
N ALA A 298 1.86 -7.30 -50.53
CA ALA A 298 2.72 -7.87 -51.58
C ALA A 298 2.21 -7.48 -52.98
N ALA A 299 3.12 -7.50 -53.96
CA ALA A 299 2.93 -6.85 -55.25
C ALA A 299 2.05 -7.60 -56.26
N ALA A 300 1.51 -6.83 -57.21
CA ALA A 300 1.16 -7.30 -58.56
C ALA A 300 1.73 -6.31 -59.60
N THR A 301 2.50 -6.83 -60.55
CA THR A 301 3.10 -6.13 -61.72
C THR A 301 2.12 -6.09 -62.92
N PRO A 302 2.37 -5.43 -64.08
CA PRO A 302 3.65 -4.86 -64.56
C PRO A 302 3.64 -3.44 -65.21
N ALA A 303 4.85 -2.85 -65.25
CA ALA A 303 5.47 -2.01 -66.30
C ALA A 303 4.68 -1.08 -67.25
N THR A 304 5.14 0.19 -67.33
CA THR A 304 5.76 0.74 -68.57
C THR A 304 6.76 1.89 -68.26
N SER A 305 7.50 2.34 -69.28
CA SER A 305 8.80 3.03 -69.19
C SER A 305 8.81 4.54 -69.40
N SER A 306 9.64 5.26 -68.61
CA SER A 306 10.60 6.31 -69.03
C SER A 306 11.32 6.88 -67.79
N GLN A 307 12.66 6.93 -67.68
CA GLN A 307 13.59 7.94 -68.27
C GLN A 307 13.16 9.40 -67.94
N THR A 308 13.97 10.29 -67.33
CA THR A 308 15.45 10.43 -67.33
C THR A 308 16.06 11.09 -66.06
N LYS A 309 17.32 10.71 -65.76
CA LYS A 309 18.46 11.47 -65.15
C LYS A 309 18.23 12.68 -64.20
N ALA A 310 18.70 12.51 -62.95
CA ALA A 310 19.85 13.18 -62.27
C ALA A 310 20.00 14.73 -62.33
N SER A 311 20.48 15.47 -61.32
CA SER A 311 21.75 15.27 -60.58
C SER A 311 22.04 16.32 -59.47
N THR A 312 22.63 15.88 -58.36
CA THR A 312 23.73 16.52 -57.57
C THR A 312 23.68 18.00 -57.09
N SER A 313 23.53 18.15 -55.76
CA SER A 313 24.58 18.61 -54.82
C SER A 313 24.86 20.10 -54.50
N ALA A 314 25.49 20.26 -53.33
CA ALA A 314 26.38 21.33 -52.86
C ALA A 314 25.75 22.57 -52.18
N ALA A 315 26.15 22.75 -50.91
CA ALA A 315 25.84 23.90 -50.07
C ALA A 315 26.87 25.04 -50.27
N SER A 316 26.59 26.24 -49.75
CA SER A 316 27.31 26.72 -48.54
C SER A 316 26.96 28.16 -48.08
N THR A 317 26.86 28.30 -46.76
CA THR A 317 27.30 29.43 -45.90
C THR A 317 26.78 30.89 -46.02
N THR A 318 26.85 31.51 -44.83
CA THR A 318 27.20 32.91 -44.48
C THR A 318 26.13 34.01 -44.33
N ALA A 319 26.22 34.62 -43.13
CA ALA A 319 25.92 36.01 -42.75
C ALA A 319 24.47 36.52 -42.68
N ALA A 320 24.11 37.05 -41.51
CA ALA A 320 23.04 38.03 -41.31
C ALA A 320 23.60 39.46 -41.54
N PRO A 321 22.76 40.53 -41.56
CA PRO A 321 22.38 41.14 -40.28
C PRO A 321 21.02 41.87 -40.20
N THR A 322 20.58 42.08 -38.94
CA THR A 322 19.87 43.28 -38.39
C THR A 322 18.44 43.70 -38.78
N THR A 323 17.67 43.96 -37.69
CA THR A 323 16.73 45.08 -37.43
C THR A 323 15.31 45.17 -38.05
N LYS A 324 14.34 44.80 -37.19
CA LYS A 324 13.27 45.64 -36.63
C LYS A 324 12.27 46.41 -37.55
N ALA A 325 11.01 45.97 -37.40
CA ALA A 325 9.87 46.74 -36.87
C ALA A 325 8.90 47.51 -37.80
N SER A 326 7.63 47.06 -37.75
CA SER A 326 6.38 47.85 -37.57
C SER A 326 5.98 48.91 -38.62
N THR A 327 4.81 48.75 -39.27
CA THR A 327 3.56 49.47 -38.87
C THR A 327 2.31 49.07 -39.68
N VAL A 328 1.19 48.87 -38.98
CA VAL A 328 -0.19 49.40 -39.18
C VAL A 328 -0.71 49.72 -40.61
N ALA A 329 -1.82 49.07 -41.04
CA ALA A 329 -3.10 49.70 -41.52
C ALA A 329 -4.17 48.65 -41.97
N PRO A 330 -5.50 48.91 -41.88
CA PRO A 330 -6.58 47.96 -42.27
C PRO A 330 -7.64 48.50 -43.28
N THR A 331 -8.40 47.62 -43.98
CA THR A 331 -9.67 47.99 -44.68
C THR A 331 -10.70 46.84 -44.93
N THR A 332 -11.76 46.80 -44.11
CA THR A 332 -13.23 46.63 -44.41
C THR A 332 -13.85 45.81 -45.58
N LYS A 333 -14.90 45.04 -45.21
CA LYS A 333 -16.22 44.75 -45.90
C LYS A 333 -16.24 43.76 -47.09
N ALA A 334 -17.35 43.08 -47.45
CA ALA A 334 -18.80 43.34 -47.22
C ALA A 334 -19.75 42.09 -47.23
N SER A 335 -21.00 42.27 -46.76
CA SER A 335 -22.26 41.54 -47.10
C SER A 335 -22.38 40.01 -46.78
N THR A 336 -23.52 39.36 -46.48
CA THR A 336 -24.99 39.65 -46.24
C THR A 336 -25.62 38.35 -45.62
N VAL A 337 -26.86 38.19 -45.10
CA VAL A 337 -28.15 38.94 -45.01
C VAL A 337 -28.86 38.60 -43.67
N ALA A 338 -30.18 38.84 -43.50
CA ALA A 338 -31.03 38.44 -42.34
C ALA A 338 -32.43 37.95 -42.80
N PRO A 339 -33.38 37.54 -41.90
CA PRO A 339 -34.30 38.54 -41.31
C PRO A 339 -34.87 38.24 -39.88
N THR A 340 -35.67 39.21 -39.36
CA THR A 340 -36.56 39.18 -38.15
C THR A 340 -35.89 39.25 -36.75
N THR A 341 -36.37 40.00 -35.74
CA THR A 341 -37.56 40.92 -35.61
C THR A 341 -37.27 42.10 -34.65
N SER A 342 -38.18 43.08 -34.56
CA SER A 342 -38.16 44.29 -33.70
C SER A 342 -38.42 44.01 -32.19
N SER A 343 -38.28 44.92 -31.20
CA SER A 343 -38.17 46.41 -31.17
C SER A 343 -37.40 46.94 -29.92
N THR A 344 -36.98 48.22 -29.94
CA THR A 344 -36.44 49.00 -28.79
C THR A 344 -37.40 50.15 -28.39
N PRO A 345 -37.25 50.84 -27.22
CA PRO A 345 -36.25 51.90 -26.95
C PRO A 345 -35.38 51.61 -25.69
N ALA A 346 -34.14 52.09 -25.53
CA ALA A 346 -33.66 53.44 -25.16
C ALA A 346 -34.03 53.89 -23.71
N SER A 347 -33.17 54.57 -22.93
CA SER A 347 -32.03 55.45 -23.30
C SER A 347 -30.99 55.70 -22.17
N THR A 348 -29.99 56.55 -22.48
CA THR A 348 -29.07 57.30 -21.57
C THR A 348 -28.03 56.57 -20.70
N SER A 349 -26.77 56.87 -20.97
CA SER A 349 -25.67 56.95 -19.99
C SER A 349 -25.33 58.42 -19.72
N PRO A 350 -24.67 58.74 -18.60
CA PRO A 350 -23.64 59.77 -18.57
C PRO A 350 -22.27 59.20 -18.11
N VAL A 351 -21.23 60.04 -18.12
CA VAL A 351 -19.81 59.66 -17.97
C VAL A 351 -19.13 60.28 -16.74
N VAL A 352 -18.03 59.66 -16.31
CA VAL A 352 -17.06 60.11 -15.27
C VAL A 352 -16.78 58.93 -14.31
N VAL A 353 -15.96 58.95 -13.25
CA VAL A 353 -14.72 59.69 -12.90
C VAL A 353 -13.78 58.65 -12.26
N ASN A 354 -12.48 58.67 -12.59
CA ASN A 354 -11.51 57.71 -12.06
C ASN A 354 -10.49 58.39 -11.11
N PRO A 355 -10.44 57.98 -9.83
CA PRO A 355 -9.29 58.20 -8.96
C PRO A 355 -8.80 56.91 -8.28
N ASN A 356 -7.57 56.52 -8.57
CA ASN A 356 -6.75 55.62 -7.74
C ASN A 356 -6.12 56.43 -6.57
N PRO A 357 -5.58 55.78 -5.51
CA PRO A 357 -5.98 54.52 -4.88
C PRO A 357 -6.08 54.63 -3.34
N VAL A 358 -6.79 53.71 -2.67
CA VAL A 358 -6.71 53.54 -1.20
C VAL A 358 -6.66 52.05 -0.86
N ALA A 359 -5.78 51.66 0.07
CA ALA A 359 -5.58 50.27 0.48
C ALA A 359 -6.20 49.99 1.85
N THR A 360 -7.16 49.06 1.91
CA THR A 360 -7.74 48.52 3.16
C THR A 360 -8.11 47.05 2.98
N GLY A 361 -7.55 46.17 3.82
CA GLY A 361 -8.06 44.82 4.14
C GLY A 361 -8.44 43.89 2.98
N SER A 362 -7.58 42.94 2.63
CA SER A 362 -8.00 41.74 1.89
C SER A 362 -8.85 40.83 2.80
N ALA A 363 -10.16 40.89 2.65
CA ALA A 363 -11.04 39.86 3.20
C ALA A 363 -10.74 38.50 2.52
N SER A 364 -10.87 37.40 3.27
CA SER A 364 -10.94 36.07 2.68
C SER A 364 -12.25 35.94 1.91
N ASN A 365 -12.18 35.88 0.59
CA ASN A 365 -13.33 35.62 -0.26
C ASN A 365 -13.70 34.12 -0.16
N GLU A 366 -14.44 33.75 0.87
CA GLU A 366 -15.01 32.41 1.00
C GLU A 366 -16.25 32.26 0.10
N ALA A 367 -16.38 31.10 -0.56
CA ALA A 367 -17.63 30.65 -1.17
C ALA A 367 -18.04 29.31 -0.60
N THR A 368 -19.36 29.13 -0.42
CA THR A 368 -19.94 27.91 0.14
C THR A 368 -20.41 26.98 -0.97
N CYS A 369 -19.60 25.97 -1.32
CA CYS A 369 -20.07 24.84 -2.12
C CYS A 369 -20.62 23.76 -1.17
N ASN A 370 -21.87 23.31 -1.38
CA ASN A 370 -22.55 22.33 -0.53
C ASN A 370 -22.49 22.62 1.00
N GLY A 371 -22.45 23.91 1.39
CA GLY A 371 -22.45 24.33 2.80
C GLY A 371 -21.09 24.32 3.50
N GLN A 372 -19.99 24.01 2.81
CA GLN A 372 -18.62 24.18 3.34
C GLN A 372 -17.94 25.40 2.69
N SER A 373 -17.25 26.23 3.48
CA SER A 373 -16.45 27.35 2.97
C SER A 373 -15.18 26.89 2.27
N TYR A 374 -14.92 27.43 1.09
CA TYR A 374 -13.66 27.27 0.35
C TYR A 374 -13.14 28.65 -0.09
N ASP A 375 -11.82 28.78 -0.20
CA ASP A 375 -11.18 29.97 -0.77
C ASP A 375 -11.51 30.07 -2.28
N THR A 376 -12.25 31.11 -2.68
CA THR A 376 -12.60 31.38 -4.09
C THR A 376 -11.41 31.68 -4.98
N ASN A 377 -10.23 31.95 -4.42
CA ASN A 377 -9.01 32.10 -5.20
C ASN A 377 -8.42 30.75 -5.63
N LEU A 378 -8.94 29.62 -5.09
CA LEU A 378 -8.44 28.26 -5.29
C LEU A 378 -9.50 27.30 -5.88
N TYR A 379 -10.76 27.39 -5.42
CA TYR A 379 -11.88 26.58 -5.91
C TYR A 379 -13.04 27.43 -6.42
N GLY A 380 -13.67 26.96 -7.50
CA GLY A 380 -14.99 27.41 -7.94
C GLY A 380 -16.02 26.30 -7.74
N CYS A 381 -17.25 26.66 -7.37
CA CYS A 381 -18.36 25.69 -7.44
C CYS A 381 -18.76 25.49 -8.90
N SER A 382 -18.80 24.25 -9.39
CA SER A 382 -19.37 23.93 -10.70
C SER A 382 -20.90 23.86 -10.66
N THR A 383 -21.53 23.81 -11.83
CA THR A 383 -23.00 23.79 -11.98
C THR A 383 -23.69 22.53 -11.42
N ASP A 384 -22.93 21.53 -10.99
CA ASP A 384 -23.37 20.34 -10.26
C ASP A 384 -23.08 20.39 -8.74
N GLY A 385 -22.70 21.57 -8.21
CA GLY A 385 -22.49 21.84 -6.78
C GLY A 385 -21.13 21.39 -6.22
N LYS A 386 -20.26 20.78 -7.03
CA LYS A 386 -18.94 20.31 -6.60
C LYS A 386 -17.90 21.42 -6.61
N THR A 387 -16.86 21.28 -5.81
CA THR A 387 -15.63 22.07 -5.94
C THR A 387 -14.84 21.61 -7.16
N GLN A 388 -14.53 22.54 -8.06
CA GLN A 388 -13.55 22.34 -9.13
C GLN A 388 -12.35 23.25 -8.92
N SER A 389 -11.16 22.70 -9.13
CA SER A 389 -9.90 23.41 -8.96
C SER A 389 -9.76 24.48 -10.05
N LEU A 390 -9.43 25.72 -9.66
CA LEU A 390 -9.38 26.86 -10.60
C LEU A 390 -8.13 26.89 -11.49
N CYS A 391 -7.16 26.03 -11.21
CA CYS A 391 -5.97 25.84 -12.03
C CYS A 391 -6.17 24.71 -13.07
N PRO A 392 -5.42 24.72 -14.19
CA PRO A 392 -5.47 23.63 -15.15
C PRO A 392 -5.08 22.29 -14.50
N ALA A 393 -5.92 21.27 -14.69
CA ALA A 393 -5.64 19.92 -14.19
C ALA A 393 -4.30 19.39 -14.72
N VAL A 394 -3.57 18.67 -13.87
CA VAL A 394 -2.28 18.06 -14.22
C VAL A 394 -2.45 17.05 -15.35
N ARG A 395 -1.53 17.02 -16.32
CA ARG A 395 -1.63 16.16 -17.51
C ARG A 395 -0.34 15.38 -17.73
N PRO A 396 -0.43 14.10 -18.14
CA PRO A 396 0.72 13.35 -18.61
C PRO A 396 1.49 14.07 -19.72
N SER A 397 2.81 13.91 -19.67
CA SER A 397 3.82 14.33 -20.63
C SER A 397 4.77 13.15 -20.91
N THR A 398 5.88 13.40 -21.62
CA THR A 398 6.92 12.40 -21.90
C THR A 398 8.28 12.97 -21.47
N PRO A 399 8.62 12.94 -20.18
CA PRO A 399 9.88 13.50 -19.66
C PRO A 399 11.09 12.65 -20.08
N ALA A 400 12.26 13.29 -20.19
CA ALA A 400 13.51 12.62 -20.62
C ALA A 400 14.28 11.92 -19.48
N ASN A 401 13.97 12.29 -18.23
CA ASN A 401 14.48 11.74 -16.98
C ASN A 401 13.29 11.46 -16.06
N PHE A 402 13.45 10.59 -15.07
CA PHE A 402 12.46 10.44 -14.01
C PHE A 402 12.47 11.65 -13.05
N TRP A 403 11.29 12.17 -12.67
CA TRP A 403 11.15 13.39 -11.86
C TRP A 403 11.91 13.38 -10.53
N VAL A 404 12.12 12.19 -9.95
CA VAL A 404 12.89 11.96 -8.71
C VAL A 404 14.37 12.34 -8.85
N GLN A 405 14.91 12.47 -10.07
CA GLN A 405 16.28 12.96 -10.29
C GLN A 405 16.41 14.47 -10.12
N ASP A 406 15.40 15.20 -10.61
CA ASP A 406 15.49 16.62 -10.96
C ASP A 406 14.63 17.52 -10.04
N ILE A 407 13.98 16.95 -9.01
CA ILE A 407 13.15 17.68 -8.04
C ILE A 407 14.00 18.34 -6.93
N ALA A 408 13.46 19.38 -6.30
CA ALA A 408 14.16 20.10 -5.23
C ALA A 408 14.21 19.26 -3.93
N HIS A 409 15.29 18.51 -3.74
CA HIS A 409 15.54 17.69 -2.56
C HIS A 409 15.91 18.54 -1.34
N ASN A 410 14.91 18.86 -0.52
CA ASN A 410 15.03 19.52 0.78
C ASN A 410 14.42 18.68 1.92
N GLY A 411 14.50 17.35 1.78
CA GLY A 411 14.21 16.39 2.84
C GLY A 411 15.08 16.59 4.07
N LEU A 412 14.51 16.28 5.24
CA LEU A 412 15.09 16.50 6.55
C LEU A 412 14.84 15.28 7.43
N ALA A 413 15.90 14.71 8.04
CA ALA A 413 15.73 13.71 9.08
C ALA A 413 15.52 14.42 10.44
N ALA A 414 14.28 14.82 10.73
CA ALA A 414 13.92 15.76 11.80
C ALA A 414 14.55 15.48 13.17
N PHE A 415 14.61 14.21 13.60
CA PHE A 415 15.15 13.79 14.90
C PHE A 415 16.56 13.18 14.84
N ASN A 416 17.25 13.32 13.69
CA ASN A 416 18.67 12.98 13.55
C ASN A 416 19.54 13.78 14.53
N GLU A 417 20.76 13.32 14.78
CA GLU A 417 21.73 14.01 15.63
C GLU A 417 22.24 15.33 15.02
N ASN A 418 22.27 15.44 13.68
CA ASN A 418 22.58 16.67 12.96
C ASN A 418 21.69 16.83 11.71
N PRO A 419 20.40 17.19 11.88
CA PRO A 419 19.43 17.21 10.78
C PRO A 419 19.83 18.10 9.60
N SER A 420 20.50 19.24 9.86
CA SER A 420 20.94 20.18 8.82
C SER A 420 22.17 19.73 8.02
N ALA A 421 22.88 18.69 8.47
CA ALA A 421 23.98 18.08 7.70
C ALA A 421 23.62 16.67 7.16
N TYR A 422 22.48 16.10 7.57
CA TYR A 422 22.05 14.77 7.13
C TYR A 422 21.29 14.84 5.80
N GLN A 423 21.94 14.44 4.71
CA GLN A 423 21.33 14.38 3.39
C GLN A 423 20.46 13.11 3.25
N VAL A 424 19.18 13.25 2.86
CA VAL A 424 18.26 12.09 2.69
C VAL A 424 18.35 11.49 1.29
N TYR A 425 18.15 12.30 0.24
CA TYR A 425 18.30 11.90 -1.16
C TYR A 425 19.77 11.89 -1.59
N ARG A 426 20.21 10.82 -2.25
CA ARG A 426 21.61 10.60 -2.64
C ARG A 426 21.69 10.00 -4.04
N ASN A 427 22.16 10.74 -5.04
CA ASN A 427 22.39 10.20 -6.38
C ASN A 427 23.76 9.48 -6.41
N VAL A 428 23.80 8.21 -6.82
CA VAL A 428 25.04 7.40 -6.81
C VAL A 428 26.18 8.02 -7.65
N LYS A 429 25.87 8.84 -8.66
CA LYS A 429 26.89 9.50 -9.49
C LYS A 429 27.61 10.64 -8.75
N ASP A 430 26.97 11.27 -7.77
CA ASP A 430 27.61 12.28 -6.90
C ASP A 430 28.67 11.63 -6.00
N PHE A 431 28.49 10.35 -5.66
CA PHE A 431 29.45 9.51 -4.93
C PHE A 431 30.47 8.83 -5.85
N GLY A 432 30.50 9.23 -7.13
CA GLY A 432 31.52 8.87 -8.10
C GLY A 432 31.14 7.78 -9.10
N ALA A 433 29.97 7.16 -8.99
CA ALA A 433 29.54 6.09 -9.89
C ALA A 433 29.40 6.58 -11.35
N LYS A 434 29.76 5.76 -12.32
CA LYS A 434 29.69 6.09 -13.75
C LYS A 434 28.39 5.62 -14.38
N GLY A 435 28.01 4.36 -14.13
CA GLY A 435 26.93 3.70 -14.85
C GLY A 435 27.26 3.55 -16.35
N ASP A 436 28.52 3.31 -16.70
CA ASP A 436 29.05 3.27 -18.06
C ASP A 436 29.15 1.86 -18.66
N GLY A 437 28.84 0.82 -17.87
CA GLY A 437 28.96 -0.60 -18.26
C GLY A 437 30.36 -1.20 -18.15
N VAL A 438 31.36 -0.43 -17.71
CA VAL A 438 32.78 -0.82 -17.68
C VAL A 438 33.39 -0.64 -16.28
N THR A 439 33.17 0.52 -15.65
CA THR A 439 33.69 0.88 -14.34
C THR A 439 32.99 0.10 -13.23
N ASP A 440 33.76 -0.43 -12.27
CA ASP A 440 33.21 -1.02 -11.05
C ASP A 440 32.69 0.10 -10.12
N ASP A 441 31.37 0.19 -10.02
CA ASP A 441 30.66 1.22 -9.27
C ASP A 441 30.34 0.78 -7.83
N THR A 442 30.70 -0.45 -7.41
CA THR A 442 30.35 -1.02 -6.10
C THR A 442 30.72 -0.10 -4.94
N ALA A 443 31.94 0.44 -4.97
CA ALA A 443 32.46 1.33 -3.93
C ALA A 443 31.69 2.66 -3.89
N ALA A 444 31.31 3.23 -5.04
CA ALA A 444 30.57 4.48 -5.12
C ALA A 444 29.11 4.30 -4.64
N ILE A 445 28.45 3.21 -5.03
CA ILE A 445 27.08 2.88 -4.62
C ILE A 445 27.01 2.64 -3.11
N ASN A 446 27.91 1.81 -2.55
CA ASN A 446 27.97 1.61 -1.11
C ASN A 446 28.42 2.88 -0.36
N SER A 447 29.25 3.75 -0.96
CA SER A 447 29.54 5.08 -0.37
C SER A 447 28.28 5.95 -0.27
N ALA A 448 27.45 5.97 -1.33
CA ALA A 448 26.15 6.65 -1.28
C ALA A 448 25.25 6.07 -0.19
N ILE A 449 25.14 4.74 -0.08
CA ILE A 449 24.26 4.11 0.91
C ILE A 449 24.71 4.38 2.35
N THR A 450 26.02 4.40 2.63
CA THR A 450 26.59 4.49 3.98
C THR A 450 26.83 5.91 4.50
N ALA A 451 26.91 6.89 3.60
CA ALA A 451 27.19 8.29 3.94
C ALA A 451 26.22 8.87 4.99
N TYR A 452 26.75 9.77 5.82
CA TYR A 452 26.06 10.44 6.94
C TYR A 452 25.73 9.52 8.14
N GLY A 453 26.57 8.50 8.40
CA GLY A 453 26.65 7.82 9.72
C GLY A 453 25.45 6.93 10.06
N ARG A 454 25.01 6.12 9.09
CA ARG A 454 23.74 5.38 9.16
C ARG A 454 23.78 4.10 10.00
N CYS A 455 22.60 3.52 10.22
CA CYS A 455 22.39 2.26 10.93
C CYS A 455 22.82 1.07 10.05
N GLY A 456 24.00 0.51 10.34
CA GLY A 456 24.57 -0.68 9.73
C GLY A 456 24.94 -1.72 10.78
N GLN A 457 26.00 -2.50 10.56
CA GLN A 457 26.46 -3.52 11.50
C GLN A 457 26.55 -3.01 12.95
N GLY A 458 25.87 -3.69 13.88
CA GLY A 458 25.80 -3.30 15.29
C GLY A 458 24.71 -2.29 15.65
N CYS A 459 23.81 -1.98 14.71
CA CYS A 459 22.60 -1.19 14.91
C CYS A 459 21.39 -2.00 14.38
N ASP A 460 20.53 -2.50 15.27
CA ASP A 460 19.41 -3.38 14.90
C ASP A 460 18.30 -2.66 14.11
N SER A 461 18.04 -1.39 14.46
CA SER A 461 17.06 -0.52 13.77
C SER A 461 17.36 0.96 13.99
N SER A 462 16.81 1.82 13.10
CA SER A 462 16.74 3.27 13.31
C SER A 462 15.72 3.93 12.40
N THR A 463 14.95 4.89 12.91
CA THR A 463 13.98 5.70 12.15
C THR A 463 14.48 7.10 11.79
N ILE A 464 15.63 7.50 12.36
CA ILE A 464 16.20 8.86 12.20
C ILE A 464 17.34 8.96 11.17
N ARG A 465 17.61 7.88 10.43
CA ARG A 465 18.67 7.83 9.38
C ARG A 465 18.17 7.29 8.02
N PRO A 466 17.07 7.83 7.46
CA PRO A 466 16.49 7.41 6.17
C PRO A 466 17.44 7.66 4.98
N ALA A 467 17.27 6.89 3.90
CA ALA A 467 17.91 7.19 2.62
C ALA A 467 17.03 6.86 1.42
N LEU A 468 16.97 7.78 0.45
CA LEU A 468 16.60 7.49 -0.93
C LEU A 468 17.90 7.52 -1.74
N VAL A 469 18.40 6.34 -2.14
CA VAL A 469 19.60 6.22 -2.97
C VAL A 469 19.15 6.05 -4.42
N TYR A 470 19.39 7.09 -5.21
CA TYR A 470 18.90 7.20 -6.57
C TYR A 470 19.94 6.78 -7.60
N PHE A 471 19.49 6.01 -8.58
CA PHE A 471 20.29 5.49 -9.70
C PHE A 471 19.74 6.08 -11.01
N PRO A 472 20.36 7.12 -11.56
CA PRO A 472 20.08 7.58 -12.93
C PRO A 472 20.30 6.46 -13.94
N LYS A 473 19.77 6.61 -15.15
CA LYS A 473 20.03 5.66 -16.25
C LYS A 473 21.53 5.40 -16.48
N GLY A 474 21.84 4.13 -16.77
CA GLY A 474 23.19 3.62 -16.94
C GLY A 474 23.30 2.13 -16.62
N THR A 475 24.49 1.56 -16.83
CA THR A 475 24.84 0.18 -16.45
C THR A 475 25.94 0.23 -15.39
N TYR A 476 25.58 -0.07 -14.15
CA TYR A 476 26.48 -0.07 -12.99
C TYR A 476 27.07 -1.47 -12.83
N ARG A 477 28.38 -1.62 -12.96
CA ARG A 477 29.06 -2.91 -12.79
C ARG A 477 29.42 -3.10 -11.31
N VAL A 478 29.23 -4.30 -10.78
CA VAL A 478 29.55 -4.60 -9.37
C VAL A 478 30.34 -5.90 -9.20
N SER A 479 31.27 -5.92 -8.24
CA SER A 479 32.11 -7.07 -7.89
C SER A 479 31.78 -7.69 -6.52
N SER A 480 31.08 -6.96 -5.65
CA SER A 480 30.61 -7.44 -4.34
C SER A 480 29.26 -6.82 -3.98
N PRO A 481 28.58 -7.24 -2.90
CA PRO A 481 27.20 -6.83 -2.62
C PRO A 481 27.03 -5.31 -2.47
N ILE A 482 25.93 -4.81 -3.03
CA ILE A 482 25.32 -3.55 -2.63
C ILE A 482 24.58 -3.82 -1.32
N ILE A 483 24.95 -3.13 -0.23
CA ILE A 483 24.38 -3.38 1.11
C ILE A 483 23.45 -2.21 1.47
N PRO A 484 22.14 -2.24 1.14
CA PRO A 484 21.17 -1.29 1.69
C PRO A 484 21.15 -1.38 3.22
N TYR A 485 21.55 -0.28 3.88
CA TYR A 485 21.46 -0.13 5.34
C TYR A 485 19.99 -0.04 5.81
N TYR A 486 19.73 -0.09 7.12
CA TYR A 486 18.36 0.05 7.65
C TYR A 486 17.69 1.37 7.18
N MET A 487 16.38 1.34 6.92
CA MET A 487 15.61 2.49 6.39
C MET A 487 16.11 3.02 5.03
N THR A 488 16.40 2.14 4.07
CA THR A 488 16.89 2.51 2.71
C THR A 488 15.89 2.16 1.61
N GLN A 489 15.64 3.11 0.71
CA GLN A 489 15.04 2.87 -0.60
C GLN A 489 16.12 2.97 -1.69
N LEU A 490 16.34 1.90 -2.44
CA LEU A 490 17.11 1.93 -3.70
C LEU A 490 16.13 2.22 -4.85
N VAL A 491 16.33 3.31 -5.57
CA VAL A 491 15.36 3.82 -6.57
C VAL A 491 16.07 4.08 -7.89
N GLY A 492 15.77 3.30 -8.92
CA GLY A 492 16.20 3.58 -10.28
C GLY A 492 15.32 4.59 -11.01
N ASP A 493 15.85 5.16 -12.09
CA ASP A 493 15.08 5.90 -13.09
C ASP A 493 13.95 5.03 -13.66
N ALA A 494 12.70 5.41 -13.36
CA ALA A 494 11.51 4.67 -13.77
C ALA A 494 11.08 4.91 -15.23
N VAL A 495 11.77 5.78 -15.97
CA VAL A 495 11.57 6.03 -17.40
C VAL A 495 12.60 5.27 -18.24
N ASN A 496 13.81 5.07 -17.71
CA ASN A 496 14.94 4.41 -18.37
C ASN A 496 15.67 3.51 -17.35
N LEU A 497 15.11 2.30 -17.09
CA LEU A 497 15.56 1.43 -16.00
C LEU A 497 17.09 1.23 -15.98
N PRO A 498 17.79 1.62 -14.90
CA PRO A 498 19.22 1.33 -14.75
C PRO A 498 19.47 -0.18 -14.63
N VAL A 499 20.60 -0.61 -15.15
CA VAL A 499 21.08 -1.99 -15.06
C VAL A 499 22.13 -2.09 -13.97
N ILE A 500 21.94 -2.97 -12.98
CA ILE A 500 23.00 -3.41 -12.07
C ILE A 500 23.51 -4.74 -12.62
N SER A 501 24.79 -4.83 -12.96
CA SER A 501 25.37 -5.96 -13.68
C SER A 501 26.57 -6.54 -12.95
N ALA A 502 26.55 -7.86 -12.71
CA ALA A 502 27.67 -8.54 -12.06
C ALA A 502 28.92 -8.51 -12.96
N LEU A 503 30.08 -8.25 -12.37
CA LEU A 503 31.37 -8.56 -12.98
C LEU A 503 31.58 -10.09 -12.99
N PRO A 504 32.31 -10.67 -13.95
CA PRO A 504 32.47 -12.13 -14.05
C PRO A 504 33.07 -12.80 -12.80
N ASN A 505 33.80 -12.03 -12.00
CA ASN A 505 34.42 -12.42 -10.74
C ASN A 505 33.63 -11.96 -9.49
N PHE A 506 32.33 -11.65 -9.63
CA PHE A 506 31.49 -11.22 -8.51
C PHE A 506 31.53 -12.22 -7.34
N ALA A 507 31.69 -11.72 -6.11
CA ALA A 507 31.73 -12.53 -4.89
C ALA A 507 30.94 -11.87 -3.74
N GLY A 508 30.01 -12.61 -3.17
CA GLY A 508 29.12 -12.18 -2.08
C GLY A 508 27.88 -13.06 -1.99
N MET A 509 26.98 -12.79 -1.03
CA MET A 509 25.72 -13.53 -0.88
C MET A 509 24.78 -13.31 -2.08
N ALA A 510 24.60 -12.04 -2.45
CA ALA A 510 23.81 -11.59 -3.60
C ALA A 510 24.31 -10.23 -4.08
N MET A 511 23.93 -9.81 -5.30
CA MET A 511 24.29 -8.49 -5.84
C MET A 511 23.71 -7.34 -5.00
N ILE A 512 22.55 -7.55 -4.36
CA ILE A 512 22.01 -6.67 -3.32
C ILE A 512 21.71 -7.51 -2.07
N ASP A 513 22.18 -7.08 -0.91
CA ASP A 513 22.13 -7.83 0.35
C ASP A 513 21.44 -7.01 1.47
N ALA A 514 20.21 -7.38 1.81
CA ALA A 514 19.37 -6.63 2.75
C ALA A 514 19.67 -6.87 4.23
N ASP A 515 20.39 -7.94 4.57
CA ASP A 515 20.76 -8.28 5.95
C ASP A 515 22.04 -9.14 6.01
N PRO A 516 23.23 -8.51 5.86
CA PRO A 516 24.46 -9.28 5.66
C PRO A 516 24.83 -10.17 6.84
N TYR A 517 25.43 -11.32 6.55
CA TYR A 517 25.99 -12.21 7.57
C TYR A 517 27.36 -11.74 8.06
N GLY A 518 27.43 -11.42 9.35
CA GLY A 518 28.67 -11.17 10.09
C GLY A 518 29.39 -12.44 10.57
N SER A 519 30.49 -12.24 11.30
CA SER A 519 31.30 -13.32 11.87
C SER A 519 30.48 -14.25 12.75
N GLY A 520 30.55 -15.56 12.51
CA GLY A 520 29.83 -16.58 13.26
C GLY A 520 28.39 -16.84 12.80
N GLY A 521 27.93 -16.18 11.73
CA GLY A 521 26.58 -16.36 11.19
C GLY A 521 25.51 -15.51 11.88
N SER A 522 25.90 -14.45 12.57
CA SER A 522 24.97 -13.42 13.06
C SER A 522 24.63 -12.44 11.94
N ASN A 523 23.34 -12.20 11.71
CA ASN A 523 22.85 -11.13 10.85
C ASN A 523 23.23 -9.73 11.37
N TRP A 524 23.05 -8.70 10.55
CA TRP A 524 23.27 -7.31 10.96
C TRP A 524 22.05 -6.74 11.70
N TYR A 525 20.86 -7.20 11.31
CA TYR A 525 19.58 -6.83 11.89
C TYR A 525 18.86 -8.09 12.38
N THR A 526 17.91 -7.96 13.28
CA THR A 526 16.96 -9.05 13.57
C THR A 526 16.02 -9.16 12.37
N ASN A 527 15.94 -10.31 11.69
CA ASN A 527 15.19 -10.45 10.44
C ASN A 527 13.69 -10.08 10.58
N GLN A 528 13.09 -10.30 11.75
CA GLN A 528 11.72 -9.88 12.08
C GLN A 528 11.58 -8.37 12.37
N ASN A 529 12.68 -7.67 12.66
CA ASN A 529 12.72 -6.22 12.87
C ASN A 529 13.20 -5.45 11.61
N ASN A 530 13.54 -6.15 10.51
CA ASN A 530 14.22 -5.57 9.36
C ASN A 530 13.26 -4.83 8.40
N PHE A 531 12.61 -3.80 8.94
CA PHE A 531 11.54 -2.99 8.34
C PHE A 531 12.03 -1.89 7.37
N TYR A 532 11.08 -1.18 6.74
CA TYR A 532 11.27 0.09 6.03
C TYR A 532 12.32 0.05 4.89
N ARG A 533 12.12 -0.81 3.90
CA ARG A 533 13.05 -1.03 2.78
C ARG A 533 12.34 -1.09 1.44
N GLN A 534 12.90 -0.47 0.41
CA GLN A 534 12.41 -0.68 -0.95
C GLN A 534 13.56 -0.88 -1.93
N ILE A 535 13.32 -1.71 -2.95
CA ILE A 535 14.10 -1.70 -4.19
C ILE A 535 13.11 -1.55 -5.35
N ARG A 536 13.27 -0.51 -6.16
CA ARG A 536 12.37 -0.23 -7.28
C ARG A 536 13.07 0.27 -8.54
N ASN A 537 12.61 -0.20 -9.70
CA ASN A 537 13.02 0.20 -11.05
C ASN A 537 14.45 -0.22 -11.45
N PHE A 538 14.70 -1.53 -11.56
CA PHE A 538 16.01 -2.04 -11.97
C PHE A 538 15.92 -3.19 -12.97
N VAL A 539 16.95 -3.31 -13.81
CA VAL A 539 17.37 -4.61 -14.36
C VAL A 539 18.55 -5.09 -13.50
N ILE A 540 18.50 -6.31 -12.98
CA ILE A 540 19.61 -6.93 -12.25
C ILE A 540 20.10 -8.13 -13.07
N ASP A 541 21.37 -8.12 -13.45
CA ASP A 541 21.92 -8.99 -14.49
C ASP A 541 23.15 -9.78 -14.00
N THR A 542 22.97 -11.08 -13.79
CA THR A 542 24.04 -12.02 -13.39
C THR A 542 24.66 -12.74 -14.59
N THR A 543 24.20 -12.50 -15.83
CA THR A 543 24.55 -13.35 -17.00
C THR A 543 26.05 -13.34 -17.35
N ALA A 544 26.81 -12.36 -16.86
CA ALA A 544 28.25 -12.26 -17.02
C ALA A 544 29.06 -13.15 -16.06
N THR A 545 28.47 -13.71 -14.99
CA THR A 545 29.12 -14.74 -14.16
C THR A 545 28.96 -16.12 -14.77
N ALA A 546 29.85 -17.06 -14.44
CA ALA A 546 29.72 -18.43 -14.90
C ALA A 546 28.38 -19.04 -14.47
N ALA A 547 27.71 -19.77 -15.37
CA ALA A 547 26.39 -20.36 -15.09
C ALA A 547 26.38 -21.24 -13.82
N THR A 548 27.47 -21.96 -13.57
CA THR A 548 27.63 -22.84 -12.41
C THR A 548 27.89 -22.11 -11.09
N ALA A 549 28.15 -20.79 -11.11
CA ALA A 549 28.31 -19.99 -9.91
C ALA A 549 26.97 -19.81 -9.18
N GLY A 550 27.00 -19.77 -7.84
CA GLY A 550 25.82 -19.49 -7.01
C GLY A 550 25.44 -18.01 -6.95
N THR A 551 25.47 -17.30 -8.09
CA THR A 551 25.22 -15.85 -8.11
C THR A 551 23.73 -15.56 -7.92
N THR A 552 23.39 -14.90 -6.82
CA THR A 552 22.04 -14.43 -6.50
C THR A 552 21.89 -12.95 -6.84
N CYS A 553 20.73 -12.51 -7.35
CA CYS A 553 20.48 -11.10 -7.64
C CYS A 553 20.18 -10.31 -6.35
N ILE A 554 19.22 -10.76 -5.53
CA ILE A 554 18.86 -10.12 -4.26
C ILE A 554 18.77 -11.17 -3.13
N HIS A 555 19.46 -10.91 -2.02
CA HIS A 555 19.18 -11.52 -0.72
C HIS A 555 18.18 -10.61 0.02
N TRP A 556 16.98 -11.13 0.30
CA TRP A 556 15.83 -10.32 0.75
C TRP A 556 15.20 -10.84 2.05
N GLN A 557 16.03 -11.04 3.07
CA GLN A 557 15.64 -11.33 4.45
C GLN A 557 15.13 -10.04 5.13
N VAL A 558 13.81 -9.87 5.19
CA VAL A 558 13.15 -8.62 5.63
C VAL A 558 11.83 -8.84 6.37
N ALA A 559 11.32 -7.77 7.00
CA ALA A 559 10.06 -7.71 7.73
C ALA A 559 9.02 -6.76 7.08
N GLN A 560 7.98 -6.34 7.83
CA GLN A 560 6.90 -5.46 7.37
C GLN A 560 7.39 -4.09 6.84
N ALA A 561 6.52 -3.37 6.12
CA ALA A 561 6.84 -2.12 5.42
C ALA A 561 8.06 -2.23 4.48
N THR A 562 8.15 -3.34 3.75
CA THR A 562 9.17 -3.56 2.72
C THR A 562 8.55 -3.95 1.39
N SER A 563 9.18 -3.54 0.27
CA SER A 563 8.69 -3.89 -1.08
C SER A 563 9.80 -4.05 -2.13
N LEU A 564 9.60 -5.04 -3.02
CA LEU A 564 10.26 -5.10 -4.33
C LEU A 564 9.21 -4.78 -5.39
N THR A 565 9.52 -3.81 -6.27
CA THR A 565 8.56 -3.28 -7.26
C THR A 565 9.26 -2.98 -8.59
N ASN A 566 8.74 -3.48 -9.72
CA ASN A 566 9.29 -3.18 -11.05
C ASN A 566 10.79 -3.55 -11.18
N ILE A 567 11.11 -4.84 -11.08
CA ILE A 567 12.47 -5.36 -11.22
C ILE A 567 12.50 -6.49 -12.25
N VAL A 568 13.46 -6.41 -13.17
CA VAL A 568 13.76 -7.44 -14.17
C VAL A 568 15.05 -8.19 -13.78
N PHE A 569 14.94 -9.48 -13.49
CA PHE A 569 16.04 -10.36 -13.14
C PHE A 569 16.52 -11.11 -14.39
N LYS A 570 17.79 -10.97 -14.76
CA LYS A 570 18.42 -11.65 -15.91
C LYS A 570 19.49 -12.62 -15.43
N MET A 571 19.28 -13.90 -15.69
CA MET A 571 20.14 -14.99 -15.25
C MET A 571 20.49 -15.95 -16.38
N SER A 572 21.53 -16.76 -16.19
CA SER A 572 21.89 -17.80 -17.15
C SER A 572 20.78 -18.86 -17.29
N THR A 573 20.40 -19.14 -18.53
CA THR A 573 19.45 -20.19 -18.96
C THR A 573 20.12 -21.55 -19.20
N ALA A 574 21.43 -21.67 -18.97
CA ALA A 574 22.15 -22.93 -19.18
C ALA A 574 21.60 -24.06 -18.30
N THR A 575 21.57 -25.30 -18.80
CA THR A 575 20.92 -26.43 -18.12
C THR A 575 21.55 -26.83 -16.77
N ASN A 576 22.76 -26.34 -16.49
CA ASN A 576 23.51 -26.49 -15.25
C ASN A 576 23.61 -25.18 -14.43
N THR A 577 22.76 -24.19 -14.71
CA THR A 577 22.74 -22.91 -13.99
C THR A 577 22.51 -23.08 -12.49
N ASN A 578 23.23 -22.30 -11.68
CA ASN A 578 23.04 -22.12 -10.24
C ASN A 578 22.61 -20.69 -9.88
N HIS A 579 22.36 -19.82 -10.87
CA HIS A 579 21.91 -18.44 -10.64
C HIS A 579 20.53 -18.40 -9.95
N GLN A 580 20.30 -17.40 -9.10
CA GLN A 580 19.03 -17.20 -8.38
C GLN A 580 18.57 -15.74 -8.50
N GLY A 581 17.26 -15.52 -8.68
CA GLY A 581 16.71 -14.16 -8.68
C GLY A 581 16.66 -13.61 -7.27
N ILE A 582 15.68 -14.06 -6.50
CA ILE A 582 15.58 -13.79 -5.06
C ILE A 582 16.03 -15.02 -4.27
N TRP A 583 16.84 -14.81 -3.24
CA TRP A 583 17.09 -15.73 -2.14
C TRP A 583 16.56 -15.10 -0.85
N MET A 584 15.75 -15.85 -0.10
CA MET A 584 15.18 -15.45 1.18
C MET A 584 14.96 -16.70 2.02
N GLU A 585 15.53 -16.74 3.21
CA GLU A 585 15.56 -17.90 4.08
C GLU A 585 14.74 -17.72 5.36
N ASN A 586 14.38 -16.49 5.73
CA ASN A 586 13.43 -16.14 6.79
C ASN A 586 12.99 -14.66 6.70
N GLY A 587 12.33 -14.16 7.73
CA GLY A 587 11.74 -12.81 7.84
C GLY A 587 10.26 -12.84 8.23
N SER A 588 9.62 -11.67 8.31
CA SER A 588 8.18 -11.50 8.53
C SER A 588 7.62 -10.34 7.69
N SER A 589 7.62 -10.49 6.36
CA SER A 589 7.32 -9.39 5.43
C SER A 589 5.91 -9.53 4.84
N SER A 590 5.63 -8.79 3.77
CA SER A 590 4.26 -8.60 3.28
C SER A 590 4.13 -8.40 1.76
N PHE A 591 5.11 -7.82 1.03
CA PHE A 591 4.81 -7.37 -0.33
C PHE A 591 5.91 -7.47 -1.42
N PHE A 592 5.57 -8.13 -2.54
CA PHE A 592 6.22 -7.95 -3.86
C PHE A 592 5.16 -7.56 -4.91
N SER A 593 5.57 -6.74 -5.87
CA SER A 593 4.80 -6.50 -7.08
C SER A 593 5.64 -6.41 -8.33
N ASP A 594 5.04 -6.76 -9.47
CA ASP A 594 5.47 -6.27 -10.79
C ASP A 594 6.92 -6.70 -11.12
N LEU A 595 7.24 -8.00 -10.96
CA LEU A 595 8.59 -8.56 -11.14
C LEU A 595 8.67 -9.52 -12.34
N VAL A 596 9.81 -9.52 -13.06
CA VAL A 596 10.03 -10.36 -14.24
C VAL A 596 11.36 -11.12 -14.12
N PHE A 597 11.34 -12.45 -14.22
CA PHE A 597 12.49 -13.33 -14.06
C PHE A 597 12.81 -14.09 -15.36
N TYR A 598 14.05 -13.98 -15.84
CA TYR A 598 14.56 -14.71 -17.01
C TYR A 598 15.65 -15.70 -16.62
N GLY A 599 15.44 -16.98 -16.92
CA GLY A 599 16.42 -18.04 -16.66
C GLY A 599 16.61 -18.35 -15.17
N GLY A 600 17.81 -18.84 -14.83
CA GLY A 600 18.18 -19.19 -13.46
C GLY A 600 17.75 -20.59 -13.02
N LYS A 601 18.33 -21.04 -11.91
CA LYS A 601 17.96 -22.28 -11.22
C LYS A 601 16.63 -22.11 -10.50
N PHE A 602 16.54 -21.01 -9.76
CA PHE A 602 15.33 -20.54 -9.12
C PHE A 602 15.04 -19.12 -9.61
N GLY A 603 13.82 -18.88 -10.10
CA GLY A 603 13.32 -17.51 -10.24
C GLY A 603 13.35 -16.84 -8.87
N MET A 604 12.77 -17.51 -7.88
CA MET A 604 12.98 -17.21 -6.47
C MET A 604 13.02 -18.48 -5.61
N TRP A 605 13.93 -18.49 -4.63
CA TRP A 605 13.99 -19.45 -3.53
C TRP A 605 13.64 -18.68 -2.26
N VAL A 606 12.55 -19.05 -1.61
CA VAL A 606 11.95 -18.23 -0.54
C VAL A 606 11.48 -19.03 0.67
N GLY A 607 11.60 -18.44 1.86
CA GLY A 607 10.86 -18.82 3.05
C GLY A 607 10.76 -17.66 4.03
N ASN A 608 9.57 -17.47 4.60
CA ASN A 608 9.21 -16.31 5.42
C ASN A 608 7.99 -16.68 6.28
N GLN A 609 7.69 -15.96 7.37
CA GLN A 609 6.46 -16.21 8.13
C GLN A 609 5.23 -16.09 7.23
N GLN A 610 5.11 -14.95 6.52
CA GLN A 610 4.09 -14.72 5.53
C GLN A 610 4.54 -13.79 4.39
N PHE A 611 3.76 -13.75 3.31
CA PHE A 611 3.98 -12.80 2.22
C PHE A 611 2.76 -12.70 1.29
N THR A 612 2.57 -11.54 0.67
CA THR A 612 1.73 -11.36 -0.52
C THR A 612 2.57 -10.93 -1.71
N THR A 613 2.32 -11.55 -2.85
CA THR A 613 3.07 -11.31 -4.08
C THR A 613 2.12 -11.26 -5.25
N ARG A 614 2.16 -10.19 -6.06
CA ARG A 614 1.31 -10.03 -7.25
C ARG A 614 2.10 -9.70 -8.51
N ASN A 615 1.55 -10.04 -9.68
CA ASN A 615 2.11 -9.76 -11.00
C ASN A 615 3.59 -10.19 -11.14
N LEU A 616 3.85 -11.49 -10.96
CA LEU A 616 5.17 -12.09 -11.15
C LEU A 616 5.22 -12.86 -12.46
N THR A 617 6.17 -12.56 -13.34
CA THR A 617 6.41 -13.27 -14.61
C THR A 617 7.71 -14.07 -14.55
N PHE A 618 7.67 -15.36 -14.88
CA PHE A 618 8.85 -16.24 -14.90
C PHE A 618 9.00 -16.91 -16.27
N ILE A 619 10.13 -16.69 -16.94
CA ILE A 619 10.42 -17.16 -18.30
C ILE A 619 11.68 -18.04 -18.30
N ASN A 620 11.51 -19.32 -18.63
CA ASN A 620 12.57 -20.34 -18.76
C ASN A 620 13.49 -20.58 -17.51
N PRO A 621 13.05 -20.45 -16.25
CA PRO A 621 13.84 -20.92 -15.09
C PRO A 621 13.85 -22.45 -15.02
N GLN A 622 14.75 -23.06 -14.23
CA GLN A 622 14.60 -24.48 -13.93
C GLN A 622 13.37 -24.73 -13.04
N THR A 623 13.29 -24.05 -11.90
CA THR A 623 12.08 -23.95 -11.07
C THR A 623 11.72 -22.48 -10.91
N ALA A 624 10.48 -22.08 -11.19
CA ALA A 624 10.10 -20.66 -11.08
C ALA A 624 10.08 -20.19 -9.61
N ILE A 625 9.36 -20.92 -8.75
CA ILE A 625 9.25 -20.65 -7.33
C ILE A 625 9.62 -21.91 -6.54
N TYR A 626 10.62 -21.81 -5.65
CA TYR A 626 10.89 -22.82 -4.63
C TYR A 626 10.50 -22.27 -3.25
N MET A 627 9.46 -22.85 -2.67
CA MET A 627 8.96 -22.51 -1.33
C MET A 627 9.63 -23.42 -0.30
N ASN A 628 10.67 -22.89 0.35
CA ASN A 628 11.48 -23.59 1.34
C ASN A 628 10.72 -23.83 2.65
N TRP A 629 10.08 -22.79 3.20
CA TRP A 629 9.20 -22.88 4.37
C TRP A 629 8.25 -21.67 4.43
N ASN A 630 7.11 -21.80 5.10
CA ASN A 630 6.30 -20.64 5.51
C ASN A 630 5.30 -20.99 6.62
N TRP A 631 4.56 -19.99 7.12
CA TRP A 631 3.24 -20.21 7.72
C TRP A 631 2.14 -20.02 6.67
N GLY A 632 2.19 -18.95 5.87
CA GLY A 632 1.36 -18.85 4.68
C GLY A 632 1.74 -17.76 3.67
N TRP A 633 1.65 -18.09 2.38
CA TRP A 633 2.07 -17.19 1.29
C TRP A 633 0.97 -17.08 0.22
N THR A 634 0.69 -15.87 -0.23
CA THR A 634 -0.30 -15.60 -1.29
C THR A 634 0.36 -15.11 -2.58
N PHE A 635 0.07 -15.82 -3.66
CA PHE A 635 0.48 -15.52 -5.03
C PHE A 635 -0.75 -15.12 -5.84
N LYS A 636 -0.73 -13.94 -6.45
CA LYS A 636 -1.77 -13.49 -7.38
C LYS A 636 -1.18 -13.09 -8.73
N SER A 637 -1.90 -13.36 -9.82
CA SER A 637 -1.54 -12.89 -11.17
C SER A 637 -0.11 -13.30 -11.57
N VAL A 638 0.24 -14.54 -11.23
CA VAL A 638 1.52 -15.15 -11.56
C VAL A 638 1.44 -15.78 -12.95
N TYR A 639 2.43 -15.45 -13.80
CA TYR A 639 2.63 -16.04 -15.12
C TYR A 639 3.96 -16.82 -15.13
N ILE A 640 3.91 -18.10 -15.51
CA ILE A 640 5.09 -18.97 -15.63
C ILE A 640 5.07 -19.61 -17.02
N SER A 641 6.14 -19.45 -17.81
CA SER A 641 6.29 -20.10 -19.11
C SER A 641 7.66 -20.76 -19.27
N GLY A 642 7.67 -22.00 -19.76
CA GLY A 642 8.89 -22.74 -20.10
C GLY A 642 9.73 -23.25 -18.92
N ALA A 643 9.18 -23.28 -17.70
CA ALA A 643 9.88 -23.82 -16.54
C ALA A 643 9.92 -25.37 -16.55
N LYS A 644 10.83 -26.01 -15.81
CA LYS A 644 10.71 -27.47 -15.55
C LYS A 644 9.64 -27.73 -14.48
N ILE A 645 9.64 -26.89 -13.44
CA ILE A 645 8.68 -26.87 -12.34
C ILE A 645 8.17 -25.44 -12.15
N GLY A 646 6.87 -25.24 -12.02
CA GLY A 646 6.30 -23.94 -11.66
C GLY A 646 6.55 -23.60 -10.18
N LEU A 647 5.75 -24.18 -9.29
CA LEU A 647 5.87 -24.05 -7.84
C LEU A 647 6.32 -25.37 -7.21
N ASP A 648 7.46 -25.38 -6.53
CA ASP A 648 7.82 -26.45 -5.60
C ASP A 648 7.47 -26.03 -4.17
N MET A 649 6.57 -26.75 -3.52
CA MET A 649 6.22 -26.63 -2.09
C MET A 649 6.32 -27.99 -1.37
N SER A 650 7.22 -28.86 -1.86
CA SER A 650 7.45 -30.22 -1.33
C SER A 650 8.51 -30.29 -0.22
N SER A 651 9.13 -29.16 0.13
CA SER A 651 10.24 -29.03 1.08
C SER A 651 10.07 -29.87 2.36
N SER A 652 11.08 -30.69 2.66
CA SER A 652 11.18 -31.64 3.78
C SER A 652 10.13 -32.77 3.82
N GLY A 653 9.47 -33.07 2.69
CA GLY A 653 8.63 -34.27 2.55
C GLY A 653 7.26 -34.13 3.23
N ASP A 654 6.62 -35.27 3.50
CA ASP A 654 5.22 -35.38 3.99
C ASP A 654 5.11 -35.52 5.51
N LEU A 655 6.16 -36.03 6.16
CA LEU A 655 6.28 -36.21 7.62
C LEU A 655 7.13 -35.12 8.32
N GLY A 656 7.57 -34.12 7.56
CA GLY A 656 8.39 -33.00 8.05
C GLY A 656 8.21 -31.71 7.27
N GLN A 657 7.09 -31.57 6.54
CA GLN A 657 6.85 -30.50 5.58
C GLN A 657 7.03 -29.12 6.23
N GLN A 658 7.86 -28.25 5.65
CA GLN A 658 8.17 -26.93 6.23
C GLN A 658 7.29 -25.79 5.66
N VAL A 659 6.52 -26.05 4.60
CA VAL A 659 5.54 -25.10 4.05
C VAL A 659 4.22 -25.26 4.81
N GLY A 660 3.74 -24.22 5.46
CA GLY A 660 2.45 -24.21 6.16
C GLY A 660 1.29 -24.10 5.17
N SER A 661 1.25 -23.03 4.38
CA SER A 661 0.20 -22.82 3.38
C SER A 661 0.63 -21.98 2.17
N VAL A 662 -0.01 -22.23 1.03
CA VAL A 662 0.10 -21.40 -0.19
C VAL A 662 -1.28 -21.18 -0.77
N THR A 663 -1.58 -19.94 -1.18
CA THR A 663 -2.70 -19.66 -2.09
C THR A 663 -2.17 -19.12 -3.41
N LEU A 664 -2.69 -19.65 -4.53
CA LEU A 664 -2.38 -19.23 -5.89
C LEU A 664 -3.68 -18.83 -6.58
N VAL A 665 -3.78 -17.55 -6.94
CA VAL A 665 -5.01 -16.91 -7.42
C VAL A 665 -4.77 -16.25 -8.78
N ASP A 666 -5.74 -16.32 -9.68
CA ASP A 666 -5.73 -15.60 -10.97
C ASP A 666 -4.45 -15.84 -11.81
N ALA A 667 -3.94 -17.08 -11.86
CA ALA A 667 -2.62 -17.39 -12.42
C ALA A 667 -2.67 -18.10 -13.78
N LEU A 668 -1.52 -18.14 -14.49
CA LEU A 668 -1.29 -18.92 -15.70
C LEU A 668 0.08 -19.60 -15.65
N ILE A 669 0.10 -20.93 -15.68
CA ILE A 669 1.31 -21.74 -15.82
C ILE A 669 1.24 -22.45 -17.17
N GLU A 670 2.27 -22.31 -17.99
CA GLU A 670 2.27 -22.87 -19.34
C GLU A 670 3.62 -23.44 -19.79
N ASN A 671 3.57 -24.33 -20.79
CA ASN A 671 4.74 -24.97 -21.42
C ASN A 671 5.73 -25.58 -20.39
N THR A 672 5.18 -25.97 -19.25
CA THR A 672 5.89 -26.40 -18.03
C THR A 672 5.43 -27.83 -17.73
N PRO A 673 6.32 -28.85 -17.70
CA PRO A 673 5.90 -30.24 -17.53
C PRO A 673 5.10 -30.47 -16.24
N THR A 674 5.60 -29.93 -15.12
CA THR A 674 4.97 -30.06 -13.79
C THR A 674 4.64 -28.67 -13.23
N GLY A 675 3.35 -28.35 -13.14
CA GLY A 675 2.90 -27.05 -12.67
C GLY A 675 3.25 -26.79 -11.21
N ILE A 676 2.87 -27.71 -10.31
CA ILE A 676 3.09 -27.62 -8.86
C ILE A 676 3.57 -28.97 -8.32
N ILE A 677 4.51 -28.98 -7.38
CA ILE A 677 4.89 -30.18 -6.59
C ILE A 677 4.57 -29.92 -5.11
N THR A 678 3.93 -30.89 -4.46
CA THR A 678 3.56 -30.81 -3.04
C THR A 678 3.64 -32.19 -2.38
N SER A 679 4.02 -32.24 -1.11
CA SER A 679 4.16 -33.49 -0.34
C SER A 679 2.91 -33.89 0.43
N THR A 680 1.87 -33.06 0.42
CA THR A 680 0.73 -33.20 1.33
C THR A 680 -0.22 -34.33 0.93
N SER A 681 -0.67 -35.09 1.93
CA SER A 681 -1.71 -36.12 1.82
C SER A 681 -2.54 -36.17 3.10
N ALA A 682 -3.57 -37.01 3.13
CA ALA A 682 -4.36 -37.27 4.34
C ALA A 682 -3.56 -37.95 5.49
N ALA A 683 -2.30 -38.36 5.22
CA ALA A 683 -1.40 -38.98 6.20
C ALA A 683 -0.23 -38.06 6.63
N SER A 684 -0.17 -36.82 6.14
CA SER A 684 0.93 -35.89 6.42
C SER A 684 1.01 -35.45 7.90
N ALA A 685 2.22 -35.12 8.33
CA ALA A 685 2.53 -34.64 9.67
C ALA A 685 3.51 -33.45 9.60
N PRO A 686 3.21 -32.29 10.24
CA PRO A 686 1.95 -31.93 10.89
C PRO A 686 0.73 -31.96 9.95
N LYS A 687 -0.44 -32.20 10.54
CA LYS A 687 -1.69 -32.59 9.86
C LYS A 687 -2.17 -31.58 8.80
N ALA A 688 -1.97 -30.28 9.03
CA ALA A 688 -2.44 -29.22 8.14
C ALA A 688 -1.33 -28.57 7.28
N SER A 689 -0.09 -29.08 7.32
CA SER A 689 1.02 -28.55 6.53
C SER A 689 0.81 -28.75 5.03
N GLY A 690 1.39 -27.86 4.23
CA GLY A 690 1.28 -27.82 2.77
C GLY A 690 -0.15 -27.60 2.25
N THR A 691 -0.97 -26.93 3.06
CA THR A 691 -2.29 -26.41 2.68
C THR A 691 -2.18 -25.60 1.39
N LEU A 692 -2.85 -26.02 0.31
CA LEU A 692 -2.79 -25.36 -1.00
C LEU A 692 -4.19 -24.97 -1.51
N THR A 693 -4.35 -23.70 -1.89
CA THR A 693 -5.50 -23.18 -2.63
C THR A 693 -5.11 -22.86 -4.06
N LEU A 694 -5.88 -23.35 -5.04
CA LEU A 694 -5.90 -22.85 -6.41
C LEU A 694 -7.27 -22.20 -6.66
N ASP A 695 -7.27 -20.94 -7.09
CA ASP A 695 -8.48 -20.21 -7.48
C ASP A 695 -8.22 -19.48 -8.81
N ASN A 696 -9.03 -19.76 -9.83
CA ASN A 696 -8.85 -19.20 -11.18
C ASN A 696 -7.43 -19.41 -11.76
N VAL A 697 -6.87 -20.61 -11.57
CA VAL A 697 -5.52 -20.97 -12.03
C VAL A 697 -5.62 -21.71 -13.36
N ARG A 698 -4.87 -21.27 -14.36
CA ARG A 698 -4.88 -21.85 -15.71
C ARG A 698 -3.57 -22.59 -15.98
N PHE A 699 -3.68 -23.81 -16.51
CA PHE A 699 -2.55 -24.66 -16.89
C PHE A 699 -2.62 -24.95 -18.41
N SER A 700 -1.74 -24.34 -19.20
CA SER A 700 -1.75 -24.42 -20.68
C SER A 700 -0.57 -25.25 -21.19
N ASN A 701 -0.84 -26.34 -21.91
CA ASN A 701 0.21 -27.29 -22.36
C ASN A 701 1.09 -27.84 -21.21
N VAL A 702 0.48 -28.03 -20.04
CA VAL A 702 1.09 -28.63 -18.83
C VAL A 702 0.71 -30.11 -18.75
N GLN A 703 1.65 -30.99 -18.40
CA GLN A 703 1.41 -32.44 -18.32
C GLN A 703 0.75 -32.82 -17.00
N THR A 704 1.31 -32.34 -15.89
CA THR A 704 0.78 -32.56 -14.53
C THR A 704 0.61 -31.21 -13.85
N ALA A 705 -0.63 -30.82 -13.54
CA ALA A 705 -0.93 -29.53 -12.92
C ALA A 705 -0.49 -29.50 -11.45
N VAL A 706 -0.75 -30.58 -10.69
CA VAL A 706 -0.23 -30.80 -9.33
C VAL A 706 0.31 -32.23 -9.23
N ALA A 707 1.56 -32.37 -8.77
CA ALA A 707 2.26 -33.64 -8.60
C ALA A 707 2.66 -33.88 -7.14
N ASN A 708 2.82 -35.15 -6.77
CA ASN A 708 3.58 -35.52 -5.58
C ASN A 708 5.11 -35.51 -5.86
N PRO A 709 5.98 -35.71 -4.86
CA PRO A 709 7.43 -35.69 -5.06
C PRO A 709 7.98 -36.84 -5.93
N SER A 710 7.20 -37.91 -6.16
CA SER A 710 7.56 -38.98 -7.09
C SER A 710 7.08 -38.73 -8.53
N GLY A 711 6.58 -37.53 -8.84
CA GLY A 711 6.07 -37.14 -10.16
C GLY A 711 4.70 -37.72 -10.52
N ALA A 712 4.02 -38.41 -9.60
CA ALA A 712 2.67 -38.91 -9.82
C ALA A 712 1.65 -37.78 -9.72
N ALA A 713 0.69 -37.75 -10.65
CA ALA A 713 -0.31 -36.69 -10.73
C ALA A 713 -1.34 -36.77 -9.60
N ILE A 714 -1.40 -35.71 -8.78
CA ILE A 714 -2.50 -35.40 -7.86
C ILE A 714 -3.62 -34.69 -8.65
N LEU A 715 -3.24 -33.80 -9.56
CA LEU A 715 -4.11 -33.18 -10.55
C LEU A 715 -3.45 -33.27 -11.93
N ALA A 716 -4.05 -34.06 -12.84
CA ALA A 716 -3.59 -34.15 -14.21
C ALA A 716 -3.76 -32.82 -14.95
N GLY A 717 -2.80 -32.48 -15.82
CA GLY A 717 -2.88 -31.34 -16.72
C GLY A 717 -3.68 -31.66 -17.99
N LYS A 718 -3.46 -30.86 -19.04
CA LYS A 718 -4.03 -31.08 -20.38
C LYS A 718 -2.97 -30.73 -21.46
N PRO A 719 -2.09 -31.68 -21.83
CA PRO A 719 -1.15 -31.48 -22.94
C PRO A 719 -1.85 -31.00 -24.22
N GLY A 720 -1.25 -30.04 -24.91
CA GLY A 720 -1.83 -29.46 -26.14
C GLY A 720 -3.14 -28.69 -25.98
N SER A 721 -3.58 -28.39 -24.75
CA SER A 721 -4.81 -27.64 -24.47
C SER A 721 -4.68 -26.83 -23.17
N ILE A 722 -5.78 -26.26 -22.68
CA ILE A 722 -5.84 -25.48 -21.44
C ILE A 722 -6.77 -26.14 -20.40
N LEU A 723 -6.27 -26.25 -19.17
CA LEU A 723 -7.04 -26.58 -17.98
C LEU A 723 -7.24 -25.30 -17.17
N THR A 724 -8.45 -24.76 -17.12
CA THR A 724 -8.86 -23.80 -16.09
C THR A 724 -9.25 -24.56 -14.83
N VAL A 725 -8.76 -24.10 -13.67
CA VAL A 725 -9.10 -24.59 -12.33
C VAL A 725 -9.78 -23.44 -11.61
N ASP A 726 -11.12 -23.44 -11.61
CA ASP A 726 -11.91 -22.35 -11.01
C ASP A 726 -11.73 -22.32 -9.49
N SER A 727 -11.82 -23.48 -8.81
CA SER A 727 -11.38 -23.66 -7.43
C SER A 727 -10.99 -25.11 -7.12
N TRP A 728 -9.83 -25.31 -6.50
CA TRP A 728 -9.31 -26.61 -6.06
C TRP A 728 -8.52 -26.45 -4.77
N LEU A 729 -8.75 -27.33 -3.79
CA LEU A 729 -8.15 -27.23 -2.45
C LEU A 729 -7.48 -28.53 -2.03
N GLN A 730 -6.37 -28.39 -1.30
CA GLN A 730 -5.65 -29.44 -0.59
C GLN A 730 -5.41 -29.02 0.86
N GLY A 731 -5.96 -29.75 1.83
CA GLY A 731 -5.89 -29.42 3.25
C GLY A 731 -7.24 -29.61 3.96
N TYR A 732 -7.44 -28.97 5.11
CA TYR A 732 -8.65 -29.15 5.93
C TYR A 732 -9.72 -28.09 5.64
N LEU A 733 -10.78 -28.52 4.95
CA LEU A 733 -12.01 -27.77 4.74
C LEU A 733 -12.79 -27.68 6.06
N VAL A 734 -13.27 -26.50 6.44
CA VAL A 734 -14.14 -26.31 7.63
C VAL A 734 -15.50 -25.74 7.20
N THR A 735 -16.58 -26.25 7.77
CA THR A 735 -17.96 -25.79 7.47
C THR A 735 -18.81 -25.80 8.73
N ALA A 736 -20.02 -25.23 8.67
CA ALA A 736 -21.03 -25.41 9.71
C ALA A 736 -21.46 -26.88 9.95
N SER A 737 -21.11 -27.81 9.05
CA SER A 737 -21.33 -29.26 9.20
C SER A 737 -20.12 -30.01 9.78
N GLY A 738 -19.05 -29.30 10.17
CA GLY A 738 -17.77 -29.87 10.61
C GLY A 738 -16.68 -29.77 9.55
N SER A 739 -15.57 -30.49 9.76
CA SER A 739 -14.36 -30.41 8.94
C SER A 739 -14.01 -31.73 8.23
N LYS A 740 -13.27 -31.63 7.11
CA LYS A 740 -12.75 -32.79 6.35
C LYS A 740 -11.46 -32.43 5.62
N PHE A 741 -10.58 -33.42 5.44
CA PHE A 741 -9.49 -33.29 4.47
C PHE A 741 -10.07 -33.31 3.05
N VAL A 742 -9.54 -32.46 2.17
CA VAL A 742 -9.80 -32.46 0.74
C VAL A 742 -8.48 -32.39 -0.03
N GLN A 743 -8.47 -32.93 -1.24
CA GLN A 743 -7.41 -32.79 -2.24
C GLN A 743 -8.08 -32.87 -3.63
N GLY A 744 -8.79 -31.81 -4.00
CA GLY A 744 -9.76 -31.85 -5.10
C GLY A 744 -10.52 -30.55 -5.36
N TYR A 745 -11.20 -30.50 -6.51
CA TYR A 745 -12.06 -29.40 -6.91
C TYR A 745 -13.15 -29.09 -5.88
N GLN A 746 -13.43 -27.80 -5.71
CA GLN A 746 -14.55 -27.30 -4.89
C GLN A 746 -15.46 -26.42 -5.74
N THR A 747 -16.64 -26.08 -5.23
CA THR A 747 -17.48 -25.03 -5.83
C THR A 747 -16.77 -23.69 -5.71
N ALA A 748 -16.36 -23.11 -6.84
CA ALA A 748 -15.75 -21.78 -6.87
C ALA A 748 -16.76 -20.72 -6.38
N PRO A 749 -16.32 -19.72 -5.59
CA PRO A 749 -17.19 -18.67 -5.10
C PRO A 749 -17.56 -17.73 -6.25
N VAL A 750 -18.82 -17.30 -6.32
CA VAL A 750 -19.22 -16.25 -7.28
C VAL A 750 -18.62 -14.94 -6.79
N LYS A 751 -17.51 -14.52 -7.41
CA LYS A 751 -16.83 -13.23 -7.17
C LYS A 751 -17.73 -12.08 -7.61
N ASP A 752 -17.84 -11.03 -6.80
CA ASP A 752 -18.65 -9.85 -7.16
C ASP A 752 -17.95 -9.03 -8.26
N ALA A 753 -18.69 -8.60 -9.28
CA ALA A 753 -18.14 -7.84 -10.40
C ALA A 753 -17.55 -6.47 -10.00
N ALA A 754 -17.89 -5.94 -8.81
CA ALA A 754 -17.26 -4.76 -8.22
C ALA A 754 -15.80 -5.01 -7.78
N LEU A 755 -15.39 -6.26 -7.56
CA LEU A 755 -14.02 -6.63 -7.17
C LEU A 755 -13.11 -7.03 -8.34
N LEU A 756 -13.69 -7.36 -9.50
CA LEU A 756 -12.97 -7.88 -10.67
C LEU A 756 -12.45 -6.79 -11.61
N ASP A 757 -11.32 -7.02 -12.25
CA ASP A 757 -10.84 -6.21 -13.37
C ASP A 757 -11.80 -6.39 -14.58
N PRO A 758 -12.46 -5.32 -15.06
CA PRO A 758 -13.36 -5.40 -16.21
C PRO A 758 -12.61 -5.56 -17.54
N SER A 759 -11.29 -5.41 -17.56
CA SER A 759 -10.45 -5.63 -18.75
C SER A 759 -9.92 -7.06 -18.86
N SER A 760 -9.87 -7.81 -17.76
CA SER A 760 -9.44 -9.21 -17.74
C SER A 760 -10.51 -10.15 -18.32
N PRO A 761 -10.26 -10.82 -19.46
CA PRO A 761 -11.19 -11.80 -20.03
C PRO A 761 -11.31 -13.08 -19.18
N ASN A 762 -10.54 -13.19 -18.09
CA ASN A 762 -10.50 -14.34 -17.19
C ASN A 762 -11.13 -14.04 -15.81
N GLY A 763 -11.76 -12.86 -15.64
CA GLY A 763 -12.40 -12.50 -14.36
C GLY A 763 -11.43 -12.40 -13.19
N TYR A 764 -10.23 -11.86 -13.43
CA TYR A 764 -9.23 -11.64 -12.38
C TYR A 764 -9.70 -10.57 -11.39
N PHE A 765 -9.32 -10.69 -10.12
CA PHE A 765 -9.48 -9.60 -9.16
C PHE A 765 -8.67 -8.38 -9.60
N PHE A 766 -9.26 -7.19 -9.46
CA PHE A 766 -8.61 -5.95 -9.85
C PHE A 766 -7.36 -5.66 -9.01
N GLU A 767 -6.27 -5.28 -9.68
CA GLU A 767 -5.01 -4.85 -9.08
C GLU A 767 -4.46 -3.62 -9.80
N ARG A 768 -3.62 -2.85 -9.10
CA ARG A 768 -3.03 -1.62 -9.63
C ARG A 768 -1.61 -1.42 -9.13
N THR A 769 -0.66 -1.42 -10.07
CA THR A 769 0.72 -0.96 -9.84
C THR A 769 0.77 0.41 -9.17
N ARG A 770 1.56 0.46 -8.10
CA ARG A 770 2.04 1.66 -7.41
C ARG A 770 2.27 2.86 -8.34
N PRO A 771 1.53 3.98 -8.17
CA PRO A 771 1.77 5.21 -8.92
C PRO A 771 3.19 5.75 -8.72
N GLN A 772 3.99 5.72 -9.78
CA GLN A 772 5.34 6.31 -9.80
C GLN A 772 5.41 7.64 -10.57
N TYR A 773 4.36 7.97 -11.34
CA TYR A 773 4.26 9.23 -12.09
C TYR A 773 5.39 9.42 -13.15
N THR A 774 5.79 8.33 -13.81
CA THR A 774 6.79 8.27 -14.89
C THR A 774 6.51 9.20 -16.06
N ASN A 775 5.23 9.50 -16.30
CA ASN A 775 4.72 10.36 -17.34
C ASN A 775 4.46 11.80 -16.85
N TYR A 776 5.16 12.27 -15.81
CA TYR A 776 5.08 13.66 -15.33
C TYR A 776 6.48 14.25 -15.16
N GLN A 777 6.62 15.53 -15.53
CA GLN A 777 7.86 16.30 -15.39
C GLN A 777 7.90 17.00 -14.03
N THR A 778 9.07 17.40 -13.55
CA THR A 778 9.24 18.05 -12.23
C THR A 778 8.33 19.25 -11.99
N SER A 779 8.01 20.03 -13.03
CA SER A 779 7.07 21.17 -12.95
C SER A 779 5.61 20.79 -12.74
N ASP A 780 5.25 19.51 -12.84
CA ASP A 780 3.92 18.96 -12.53
C ASP A 780 3.77 18.63 -11.03
N PHE A 781 4.85 18.74 -10.25
CA PHE A 781 4.87 18.55 -8.82
C PHE A 781 4.83 19.88 -8.06
N VAL A 782 4.45 19.83 -6.79
CA VAL A 782 4.60 20.95 -5.86
C VAL A 782 5.18 20.47 -4.53
N ASN A 783 6.30 21.05 -4.11
CA ASN A 783 6.98 20.71 -2.87
C ASN A 783 6.33 21.46 -1.69
N VAL A 784 5.78 20.76 -0.69
CA VAL A 784 5.09 21.42 0.44
C VAL A 784 5.98 22.37 1.25
N LYS A 785 7.31 22.16 1.27
CA LYS A 785 8.23 23.05 1.97
C LYS A 785 8.41 24.40 1.26
N SER A 786 8.22 24.47 -0.07
CA SER A 786 8.14 25.77 -0.76
C SER A 786 6.82 26.51 -0.51
N LEU A 787 5.83 25.85 0.07
CA LEU A 787 4.55 26.43 0.49
C LEU A 787 4.53 26.83 1.98
N GLY A 788 5.65 26.64 2.68
CA GLY A 788 5.84 27.10 4.06
C GLY A 788 6.05 25.99 5.09
N ALA A 789 5.72 24.72 4.77
CA ALA A 789 5.88 23.59 5.69
C ALA A 789 7.35 23.35 6.07
N LYS A 790 7.63 22.86 7.28
CA LYS A 790 9.00 22.63 7.77
C LYS A 790 9.39 21.16 7.73
N GLY A 791 8.54 20.28 8.25
CA GLY A 791 8.87 18.88 8.47
C GLY A 791 9.99 18.70 9.52
N ASP A 792 10.06 19.58 10.53
CA ASP A 792 11.13 19.66 11.53
C ASP A 792 10.81 18.98 12.88
N GLY A 793 9.63 18.37 13.00
CA GLY A 793 9.13 17.70 14.21
C GLY A 793 8.75 18.64 15.35
N LYS A 794 8.59 19.95 15.10
CA LYS A 794 8.37 20.98 16.13
C LYS A 794 7.40 22.08 15.70
N THR A 795 7.45 22.50 14.44
CA THR A 795 6.55 23.50 13.86
C THR A 795 5.22 22.85 13.52
N ASP A 796 4.12 23.54 13.83
CA ASP A 796 2.78 23.17 13.38
C ASP A 796 2.67 23.41 11.86
N ASP A 797 2.65 22.32 11.10
CA ASP A 797 2.59 22.33 9.64
C ASP A 797 1.15 22.19 9.12
N THR A 798 0.14 22.10 10.00
CA THR A 798 -1.28 21.87 9.65
C THR A 798 -1.76 22.87 8.61
N ALA A 799 -1.53 24.16 8.83
CA ALA A 799 -1.97 25.21 7.91
C ALA A 799 -1.24 25.14 6.55
N ALA A 800 0.06 24.80 6.54
CA ALA A 800 0.83 24.69 5.32
C ALA A 800 0.42 23.47 4.48
N LEU A 801 0.16 22.33 5.12
CA LEU A 801 -0.34 21.12 4.47
C LEU A 801 -1.77 21.30 3.95
N SER A 802 -2.70 21.80 4.78
CA SER A 802 -4.07 22.09 4.35
C SER A 802 -4.11 23.10 3.19
N ASN A 803 -3.28 24.16 3.22
CA ASN A 803 -3.16 25.08 2.09
C ASN A 803 -2.54 24.44 0.85
N ALA A 804 -1.64 23.46 0.99
CA ALA A 804 -1.10 22.71 -0.14
C ALA A 804 -2.15 21.81 -0.81
N PHE A 805 -2.89 21.03 -0.01
CA PHE A 805 -3.98 20.20 -0.51
C PHE A 805 -5.10 21.05 -1.12
N ALA A 806 -5.50 22.14 -0.45
CA ALA A 806 -6.48 23.08 -0.98
C ALA A 806 -6.01 23.72 -2.30
N LYS A 807 -4.77 24.22 -2.41
CA LYS A 807 -4.32 24.95 -3.60
C LYS A 807 -4.02 24.08 -4.81
N TYR A 808 -3.72 22.79 -4.64
CA TYR A 808 -3.09 21.99 -5.69
C TYR A 808 -3.77 20.65 -6.03
N ALA A 809 -4.81 20.22 -5.31
CA ALA A 809 -5.58 19.05 -5.72
C ALA A 809 -6.08 19.18 -7.18
N GLY A 810 -5.95 18.11 -7.95
CA GLY A 810 -6.21 18.08 -9.39
C GLY A 810 -5.13 18.76 -10.28
N CYS A 811 -4.43 19.77 -9.79
CA CYS A 811 -3.53 20.62 -10.59
C CYS A 811 -2.04 20.26 -10.53
N LYS A 812 -1.59 19.64 -9.43
CA LYS A 812 -0.21 19.15 -9.25
C LYS A 812 -0.21 17.84 -8.48
N ILE A 813 0.89 17.11 -8.60
CA ILE A 813 1.22 16.03 -7.66
C ILE A 813 1.92 16.68 -6.46
N ILE A 814 1.35 16.53 -5.27
CA ILE A 814 1.86 17.11 -4.03
C ILE A 814 3.04 16.24 -3.57
N TYR A 815 4.23 16.82 -3.57
CA TYR A 815 5.45 16.18 -3.11
C TYR A 815 5.73 16.60 -1.67
N ILE A 816 5.87 15.61 -0.79
CA ILE A 816 6.22 15.79 0.62
C ILE A 816 7.67 15.31 0.82
N PRO A 817 8.66 16.22 0.85
CA PRO A 817 10.05 15.85 1.14
C PRO A 817 10.16 15.23 2.52
N SER A 818 11.25 14.51 2.78
CA SER A 818 11.41 13.82 4.06
C SER A 818 11.34 14.80 5.25
N GLY A 819 10.78 14.37 6.37
CA GLY A 819 10.49 15.23 7.51
C GLY A 819 9.53 14.62 8.51
N THR A 820 9.27 15.36 9.59
CA THR A 820 8.17 15.11 10.53
C THR A 820 7.33 16.36 10.62
N TYR A 821 6.09 16.30 10.14
CA TYR A 821 5.18 17.42 10.04
C TYR A 821 4.16 17.29 11.18
N LEU A 822 4.20 18.19 12.16
CA LEU A 822 3.23 18.15 13.25
C LEU A 822 1.87 18.65 12.75
N ILE A 823 0.81 17.93 13.13
CA ILE A 823 -0.57 18.22 12.78
C ILE A 823 -1.36 18.38 14.07
N THR A 824 -2.00 19.53 14.26
CA THR A 824 -2.70 19.95 15.51
C THR A 824 -4.22 20.02 15.36
N SER A 825 -4.74 19.89 14.14
CA SER A 825 -6.17 19.75 13.82
C SER A 825 -6.33 19.04 12.47
N THR A 826 -7.56 18.65 12.09
CA THR A 826 -7.80 17.86 10.86
C THR A 826 -7.25 18.53 9.60
N VAL A 827 -6.37 17.83 8.88
CA VAL A 827 -6.01 18.14 7.49
C VAL A 827 -7.01 17.46 6.56
N PHE A 828 -7.72 18.25 5.75
CA PHE A 828 -8.62 17.75 4.72
C PHE A 828 -7.87 17.52 3.41
N VAL A 829 -8.09 16.36 2.78
CA VAL A 829 -7.54 16.01 1.46
C VAL A 829 -8.68 15.97 0.43
N PRO A 830 -8.76 16.96 -0.48
CA PRO A 830 -9.80 17.02 -1.50
C PRO A 830 -9.70 15.93 -2.58
N ILE A 831 -10.82 15.67 -3.26
CA ILE A 831 -10.85 14.88 -4.49
C ILE A 831 -9.95 15.49 -5.58
N GLY A 832 -9.36 14.62 -6.40
CA GLY A 832 -8.35 14.97 -7.40
C GLY A 832 -6.91 15.02 -6.84
N THR A 833 -6.70 14.83 -5.54
CA THR A 833 -5.36 14.83 -4.94
C THR A 833 -4.50 13.68 -5.46
N ARG A 834 -3.24 13.98 -5.75
CA ARG A 834 -2.15 13.00 -5.86
C ARG A 834 -1.05 13.45 -4.91
N VAL A 835 -0.54 12.56 -4.06
CA VAL A 835 0.50 12.88 -3.09
C VAL A 835 1.56 11.77 -3.05
N VAL A 836 2.83 12.17 -2.95
CA VAL A 836 3.97 11.25 -2.85
C VAL A 836 5.01 11.79 -1.88
N GLY A 837 5.50 10.94 -0.98
CA GLY A 837 6.56 11.29 -0.06
C GLY A 837 7.97 10.98 -0.56
N GLU A 838 8.98 11.49 0.15
CA GLU A 838 10.39 11.12 -0.01
C GLU A 838 10.86 10.23 1.15
N VAL A 839 11.15 8.96 0.83
CA VAL A 839 11.27 7.86 1.79
C VAL A 839 9.93 7.59 2.47
N TRP A 840 9.71 8.16 3.65
CA TRP A 840 8.45 8.11 4.41
C TRP A 840 8.36 9.33 5.33
N PRO A 841 8.02 10.54 4.82
CA PRO A 841 7.68 11.68 5.65
C PRO A 841 6.58 11.32 6.66
N GLN A 842 6.78 11.75 7.89
CA GLN A 842 5.91 11.43 9.03
C GLN A 842 4.87 12.55 9.20
N LEU A 843 3.59 12.24 9.01
CA LEU A 843 2.45 13.11 9.34
C LEU A 843 2.00 12.76 10.76
N MET A 844 2.19 13.69 11.70
CA MET A 844 2.26 13.37 13.13
C MET A 844 1.21 14.14 13.96
N ALA A 845 0.18 13.44 14.45
CA ALA A 845 -0.88 14.01 15.29
C ALA A 845 -0.32 14.51 16.63
N SER A 846 -0.70 15.72 17.04
CA SER A 846 -0.25 16.34 18.29
C SER A 846 -1.30 17.30 18.88
N GLY A 847 -1.19 17.59 20.17
CA GLY A 847 -1.99 18.62 20.83
C GLY A 847 -3.42 18.21 21.22
N SER A 848 -4.11 19.13 21.89
CA SER A 848 -5.36 18.87 22.61
C SER A 848 -6.58 18.57 21.72
N TYR A 849 -6.53 18.90 20.43
CA TYR A 849 -7.61 18.59 19.47
C TYR A 849 -7.89 17.08 19.41
N PHE A 850 -6.85 16.25 19.52
CA PHE A 850 -6.93 14.80 19.47
C PHE A 850 -6.96 14.12 20.85
N ALA A 851 -7.20 14.87 21.93
CA ALA A 851 -7.08 14.34 23.30
C ALA A 851 -8.32 13.57 23.81
N SER A 852 -9.46 13.62 23.12
CA SER A 852 -10.72 13.05 23.61
C SER A 852 -11.09 11.72 22.95
N SER A 853 -10.95 10.62 23.68
CA SER A 853 -11.41 9.29 23.24
C SER A 853 -12.93 9.13 23.21
N SER A 854 -13.69 10.03 23.85
CA SER A 854 -15.16 10.08 23.78
C SER A 854 -15.69 10.95 22.64
N ASN A 855 -14.87 11.85 22.09
CA ASN A 855 -15.16 12.63 20.88
C ASN A 855 -13.96 12.52 19.92
N PRO A 856 -13.76 11.36 19.27
CA PRO A 856 -12.64 11.14 18.37
C PRO A 856 -12.80 11.94 17.07
N VAL A 857 -11.68 12.34 16.48
CA VAL A 857 -11.62 13.20 15.29
C VAL A 857 -10.45 12.79 14.37
N PRO A 858 -10.58 12.96 13.04
CA PRO A 858 -9.54 12.55 12.11
C PRO A 858 -8.34 13.51 12.09
N MET A 859 -7.12 12.96 12.04
CA MET A 859 -5.92 13.72 11.67
C MET A 859 -5.96 14.01 10.17
N ILE A 860 -6.10 12.98 9.34
CA ILE A 860 -6.26 13.10 7.89
C ILE A 860 -7.68 12.67 7.53
N ARG A 861 -8.47 13.58 6.94
CA ARG A 861 -9.78 13.27 6.34
C ARG A 861 -9.67 13.25 4.83
N VAL A 862 -9.90 12.10 4.21
CA VAL A 862 -9.75 11.88 2.76
C VAL A 862 -11.11 11.90 2.07
N GLY A 863 -11.45 13.06 1.49
CA GLY A 863 -12.80 13.37 1.01
C GLY A 863 -13.83 13.57 2.13
N ASN A 864 -14.96 14.15 1.78
CA ASN A 864 -16.17 14.14 2.61
C ASN A 864 -16.98 12.84 2.34
N PRO A 865 -17.83 12.38 3.28
CA PRO A 865 -18.70 11.23 3.06
C PRO A 865 -19.56 11.36 1.79
N GLY A 866 -19.37 10.41 0.86
CA GLY A 866 -20.05 10.37 -0.43
C GLY A 866 -19.27 10.99 -1.61
N ASP A 867 -18.14 11.65 -1.37
CA ASP A 867 -17.25 12.15 -2.42
C ASP A 867 -16.77 11.02 -3.34
N SER A 868 -16.62 11.34 -4.63
CA SER A 868 -16.24 10.36 -5.65
C SER A 868 -15.24 10.98 -6.64
N GLY A 869 -14.06 10.38 -6.74
CA GLY A 869 -12.94 10.95 -7.49
C GLY A 869 -11.62 10.24 -7.21
N VAL A 870 -10.54 10.79 -7.77
CA VAL A 870 -9.18 10.29 -7.55
C VAL A 870 -8.64 10.79 -6.21
N VAL A 871 -8.12 9.90 -5.37
CA VAL A 871 -7.10 10.25 -4.36
C VAL A 871 -6.01 9.17 -4.36
N GLU A 872 -4.80 9.54 -4.76
CA GLU A 872 -3.65 8.63 -4.82
C GLU A 872 -2.60 9.07 -3.80
N MET A 873 -2.23 8.21 -2.85
CA MET A 873 -1.15 8.47 -1.88
C MET A 873 -0.05 7.41 -1.95
N SER A 874 1.22 7.81 -1.89
CA SER A 874 2.34 6.87 -1.77
C SER A 874 3.53 7.38 -0.96
N ASP A 875 4.33 6.44 -0.40
CA ASP A 875 5.52 6.73 0.44
C ASP A 875 5.22 7.65 1.64
N LEU A 876 4.22 7.34 2.49
CA LEU A 876 3.84 8.15 3.66
C LEU A 876 3.90 7.35 4.97
N LEU A 877 4.16 8.02 6.11
CA LEU A 877 3.94 7.45 7.45
C LEU A 877 2.98 8.32 8.26
N PHE A 878 1.90 7.75 8.78
CA PHE A 878 1.01 8.40 9.74
C PHE A 878 1.39 8.01 11.17
N THR A 879 1.47 8.97 12.10
CA THR A 879 2.00 8.71 13.45
C THR A 879 1.52 9.76 14.48
N ASN A 880 2.03 9.70 15.70
CA ASN A 880 1.61 10.53 16.85
C ASN A 880 2.78 11.16 17.62
N ASN A 881 2.49 12.26 18.32
CA ASN A 881 3.38 12.95 19.23
C ASN A 881 2.79 12.93 20.65
N GLY A 882 3.23 11.99 21.47
CA GLY A 882 2.63 11.72 22.77
C GLY A 882 1.21 11.17 22.68
N ALA A 883 0.45 11.35 23.75
CA ALA A 883 -0.89 10.78 23.87
C ALA A 883 -1.94 11.60 23.10
N VAL A 884 -2.57 10.96 22.12
CA VAL A 884 -3.66 11.52 21.30
C VAL A 884 -4.82 10.51 21.19
N PRO A 885 -5.40 10.06 22.33
CA PRO A 885 -6.35 8.94 22.38
C PRO A 885 -7.71 9.19 21.70
N GLY A 886 -7.93 10.37 21.13
CA GLY A 886 -9.04 10.72 20.25
C GLY A 886 -8.69 10.76 18.75
N ALA A 887 -7.43 10.58 18.36
CA ALA A 887 -7.04 10.58 16.95
C ALA A 887 -7.56 9.35 16.20
N ILE A 888 -8.28 9.59 15.09
CA ILE A 888 -8.38 8.65 13.98
C ILE A 888 -7.30 9.08 12.97
N LEU A 889 -6.22 8.33 12.77
CA LEU A 889 -5.10 8.88 11.96
C LEU A 889 -5.48 9.06 10.48
N VAL A 890 -6.22 8.11 9.89
CA VAL A 890 -6.77 8.23 8.54
C VAL A 890 -8.27 7.89 8.55
N GLU A 891 -9.12 8.88 8.24
CA GLU A 891 -10.55 8.69 7.94
C GLU A 891 -10.73 8.78 6.43
N TRP A 892 -11.11 7.67 5.80
CA TRP A 892 -11.17 7.50 4.36
C TRP A 892 -12.62 7.43 3.88
N ASN A 893 -13.09 8.48 3.21
CA ASN A 893 -14.49 8.67 2.77
C ASN A 893 -14.69 8.60 1.26
N VAL A 894 -13.66 8.95 0.49
CA VAL A 894 -13.74 8.99 -0.98
C VAL A 894 -13.94 7.59 -1.59
N LYS A 895 -14.69 7.52 -2.68
CA LYS A 895 -14.78 6.32 -3.54
C LYS A 895 -14.31 6.60 -4.97
N ASP A 896 -13.98 5.54 -5.69
CA ASP A 896 -13.68 5.58 -7.10
C ASP A 896 -14.81 6.25 -7.92
N PRO A 897 -14.48 7.07 -8.93
CA PRO A 897 -15.45 7.60 -9.88
C PRO A 897 -15.89 6.52 -10.87
N ALA A 898 -17.11 6.63 -11.37
CA ALA A 898 -17.70 5.65 -12.27
C ALA A 898 -16.80 5.34 -13.49
N GLY A 899 -16.56 4.05 -13.74
CA GLY A 899 -15.69 3.56 -14.81
C GLY A 899 -14.20 3.47 -14.46
N GLN A 900 -13.79 3.89 -13.26
CA GLN A 900 -12.43 3.73 -12.73
C GLN A 900 -12.46 2.84 -11.47
N ARG A 901 -11.31 2.29 -11.07
CA ARG A 901 -11.13 1.43 -9.88
C ARG A 901 -9.75 1.66 -9.29
N GLY A 902 -9.63 1.64 -7.96
CA GLY A 902 -8.37 1.87 -7.26
C GLY A 902 -7.67 3.18 -7.66
N VAL A 903 -8.44 4.20 -8.02
CA VAL A 903 -7.96 5.59 -8.12
C VAL A 903 -8.24 6.37 -6.82
N ALA A 904 -9.06 5.81 -5.94
CA ALA A 904 -8.99 6.01 -4.50
C ALA A 904 -8.08 4.93 -3.87
N GLY A 905 -6.84 5.27 -3.49
CA GLY A 905 -5.93 4.29 -2.87
C GLY A 905 -4.61 4.77 -2.25
N LEU A 906 -3.94 3.82 -1.58
CA LEU A 906 -2.72 3.93 -0.78
C LEU A 906 -1.67 2.88 -1.22
N TRP A 907 -0.40 3.28 -1.40
CA TRP A 907 0.72 2.37 -1.72
C TRP A 907 1.98 2.70 -0.91
N ASP A 908 2.54 1.71 -0.20
CA ASP A 908 3.67 1.94 0.74
C ASP A 908 3.38 3.09 1.74
N CYS A 909 2.11 3.23 2.14
CA CYS A 909 1.67 4.16 3.18
C CYS A 909 1.45 3.37 4.47
N HIS A 910 2.16 3.70 5.54
CA HIS A 910 2.15 2.94 6.79
C HIS A 910 1.64 3.82 7.95
N VAL A 911 1.30 3.17 9.08
CA VAL A 911 0.93 3.82 10.34
C VAL A 911 1.83 3.25 11.44
N ARG A 912 2.46 4.13 12.23
CA ARG A 912 3.24 3.76 13.43
C ARG A 912 2.76 4.55 14.63
N ILE A 913 2.40 3.87 15.71
CA ILE A 913 2.04 4.51 16.98
C ILE A 913 3.18 4.31 17.99
N GLY A 914 3.85 5.39 18.37
CA GLY A 914 5.00 5.34 19.29
C GLY A 914 6.25 4.64 18.73
N GLY A 915 7.09 4.10 19.63
CA GLY A 915 8.22 3.22 19.32
C GLY A 915 9.35 3.84 18.49
N ALA A 916 9.44 5.17 18.44
CA ALA A 916 10.43 5.87 17.63
C ALA A 916 10.75 7.26 18.19
N LYS A 917 11.93 7.80 17.85
CA LYS A 917 12.36 9.10 18.35
C LYS A 917 11.42 10.22 17.89
N GLY A 918 11.05 11.09 18.84
CA GLY A 918 10.10 12.19 18.62
C GLY A 918 8.63 11.84 18.89
N THR A 919 8.25 10.56 18.94
CA THR A 919 6.87 10.14 19.29
C THR A 919 6.51 10.36 20.76
N GLN A 920 7.50 10.64 21.63
CA GLN A 920 7.37 10.72 23.09
C GLN A 920 6.88 9.42 23.78
N GLN A 921 6.84 8.29 23.06
CA GLN A 921 6.41 6.98 23.56
C GLN A 921 7.46 5.92 23.20
N GLN A 922 8.62 6.03 23.85
CA GLN A 922 9.78 5.14 23.76
C GLN A 922 9.96 4.37 25.09
N VAL A 923 10.99 3.51 25.22
CA VAL A 923 11.23 2.73 26.45
C VAL A 923 11.36 3.61 27.71
N ALA A 924 11.83 4.85 27.56
CA ALA A 924 11.95 5.80 28.66
C ALA A 924 10.61 6.33 29.22
N GLN A 925 9.51 6.22 28.46
CA GLN A 925 8.17 6.68 28.86
C GLN A 925 7.19 5.52 29.03
N CYS A 926 7.30 4.49 28.19
CA CYS A 926 6.35 3.38 28.08
C CYS A 926 7.03 2.00 28.12
N PRO A 927 7.85 1.68 29.13
CA PRO A 927 8.52 0.38 29.21
C PRO A 927 7.53 -0.78 29.33
N SER A 928 7.89 -1.95 28.80
CA SER A 928 7.08 -3.16 28.93
C SER A 928 6.81 -3.55 30.39
N LYS A 929 5.71 -4.28 30.62
CA LYS A 929 5.17 -4.68 31.94
C LYS A 929 4.81 -3.54 32.91
N ALA A 930 4.96 -2.27 32.51
CA ALA A 930 4.42 -1.15 33.27
C ALA A 930 2.89 -1.07 33.20
N ALA A 931 2.26 -0.61 34.27
CA ALA A 931 0.81 -0.38 34.30
C ALA A 931 0.42 0.74 33.30
N PRO A 932 -0.77 0.68 32.67
CA PRO A 932 -1.18 1.67 31.68
C PRO A 932 -1.19 3.10 32.25
N THR A 933 -0.50 4.02 31.57
CA THR A 933 -0.51 5.45 31.91
C THR A 933 -1.19 6.25 30.80
N PRO A 934 -1.76 7.44 31.09
CA PRO A 934 -2.29 8.33 30.06
C PRO A 934 -1.25 8.70 28.99
N GLN A 935 0.03 8.82 29.37
CA GLN A 935 1.13 9.15 28.44
C GLN A 935 1.36 8.07 27.37
N CYS A 936 1.03 6.80 27.69
CA CYS A 936 1.23 5.66 26.79
C CYS A 936 -0.03 5.26 26.02
N GLN A 937 -1.13 6.00 26.16
CA GLN A 937 -2.25 5.89 25.23
C GLN A 937 -1.83 6.44 23.86
N GLY A 938 -1.95 5.64 22.82
CA GLY A 938 -1.63 5.99 21.44
C GLY A 938 -2.78 6.77 20.79
N VAL A 939 -3.56 6.08 19.96
CA VAL A 939 -4.64 6.64 19.13
C VAL A 939 -5.99 5.96 19.37
N PHE A 940 -7.08 6.60 18.94
CA PHE A 940 -8.42 6.01 18.94
C PHE A 940 -8.57 4.95 17.84
N MET A 941 -8.00 5.20 16.65
CA MET A 941 -8.01 4.29 15.52
C MET A 941 -6.89 4.63 14.54
N MET A 942 -6.29 3.63 13.90
CA MET A 942 -5.29 3.86 12.86
C MET A 942 -5.96 4.27 11.54
N VAL A 943 -6.92 3.45 11.06
CA VAL A 943 -7.57 3.65 9.76
C VAL A 943 -9.07 3.33 9.84
N HIS A 944 -9.91 4.25 9.35
CA HIS A 944 -11.35 4.06 9.18
C HIS A 944 -11.72 4.19 7.69
N VAL A 945 -12.09 3.09 7.03
CA VAL A 945 -12.69 3.12 5.69
C VAL A 945 -14.21 3.17 5.85
N THR A 946 -14.79 4.36 5.66
CA THR A 946 -16.20 4.60 6.02
C THR A 946 -17.16 3.97 5.01
N SER A 947 -18.43 3.85 5.40
CA SER A 947 -19.46 3.18 4.57
C SER A 947 -19.69 3.82 3.20
N SER A 948 -19.31 5.10 3.04
CA SER A 948 -19.44 5.82 1.78
C SER A 948 -18.30 5.60 0.77
N ALA A 949 -17.18 5.00 1.21
CA ALA A 949 -15.91 4.97 0.50
C ALA A 949 -15.68 3.69 -0.34
N SER A 950 -14.71 3.74 -1.26
CA SER A 950 -14.02 2.56 -1.80
C SER A 950 -12.51 2.76 -1.61
N ALA A 951 -11.74 1.67 -1.51
CA ALA A 951 -10.32 1.78 -1.20
C ALA A 951 -9.48 0.66 -1.84
N TYR A 952 -8.38 1.06 -2.46
CA TYR A 952 -7.28 0.17 -2.83
C TYR A 952 -6.10 0.41 -1.87
N ILE A 953 -5.70 -0.60 -1.11
CA ILE A 953 -4.66 -0.47 -0.07
C ILE A 953 -3.58 -1.54 -0.30
N GLU A 954 -2.36 -1.10 -0.57
CA GLU A 954 -1.24 -1.96 -0.95
C GLU A 954 0.02 -1.67 -0.10
N ASN A 955 0.59 -2.71 0.49
CA ASN A 955 1.73 -2.64 1.43
C ASN A 955 1.51 -1.68 2.61
N MET A 956 0.28 -1.55 3.12
CA MET A 956 0.01 -0.78 4.34
C MET A 956 0.39 -1.61 5.56
N TRP A 957 1.19 -1.06 6.47
CA TRP A 957 1.46 -1.66 7.78
C TRP A 957 0.90 -0.74 8.84
N ALA A 958 0.01 -1.22 9.71
CA ALA A 958 -0.65 -0.43 10.72
C ALA A 958 -0.28 -0.94 12.13
N TRP A 959 0.79 -0.38 12.70
CA TRP A 959 1.51 -0.94 13.85
C TRP A 959 1.44 -0.02 15.07
N THR A 960 0.94 -0.53 16.19
CA THR A 960 1.25 0.07 17.51
C THR A 960 2.56 -0.53 17.98
N ALA A 961 3.54 0.27 18.37
CA ALA A 961 4.84 -0.28 18.66
C ALA A 961 4.83 -1.24 19.85
N ASP A 962 5.39 -2.43 19.65
CA ASP A 962 5.72 -3.40 20.69
C ASP A 962 7.16 -3.24 21.20
N HIS A 963 8.04 -2.58 20.42
CA HIS A 963 9.42 -2.24 20.77
C HIS A 963 9.87 -0.89 20.21
N ASP A 964 11.04 -0.41 20.67
CA ASP A 964 11.57 0.93 20.38
C ASP A 964 12.67 0.92 19.31
N LEU A 965 12.32 1.41 18.11
CA LEU A 965 13.13 1.41 16.88
C LEU A 965 14.27 2.44 16.86
N ASP A 966 14.39 3.31 17.87
CA ASP A 966 15.55 4.19 18.07
C ASP A 966 16.11 4.02 19.50
N GLY A 967 15.83 2.88 20.13
CA GLY A 967 16.20 2.54 21.51
C GLY A 967 16.61 1.07 21.64
N ASN A 968 16.30 0.45 22.79
CA ASN A 968 16.49 -0.98 23.03
C ASN A 968 15.42 -1.47 24.01
N GLY A 969 14.58 -2.42 23.59
CA GLY A 969 13.60 -3.11 24.45
C GLY A 969 12.15 -2.93 24.02
N GLN A 970 11.27 -3.73 24.63
CA GLN A 970 9.83 -3.74 24.41
C GLN A 970 9.13 -2.57 25.13
N VAL A 971 8.00 -2.13 24.58
CA VAL A 971 7.18 -1.02 25.09
C VAL A 971 5.70 -1.40 25.24
N SER A 972 5.04 -0.83 26.24
CA SER A 972 3.59 -0.95 26.46
C SER A 972 2.86 0.29 25.93
N ILE A 973 2.38 0.24 24.69
CA ILE A 973 1.63 1.36 24.06
C ILE A 973 0.21 0.92 23.70
N PHE A 974 -0.76 1.76 24.04
CA PHE A 974 -2.18 1.40 24.01
C PHE A 974 -2.92 2.18 22.91
N SER A 975 -3.06 1.62 21.72
CA SER A 975 -3.99 2.13 20.69
C SER A 975 -5.28 1.33 20.73
N ALA A 976 -6.44 1.97 20.67
CA ALA A 976 -7.69 1.25 20.88
C ALA A 976 -8.01 0.27 19.74
N ARG A 977 -7.80 0.66 18.48
CA ARG A 977 -8.26 -0.05 17.27
C ARG A 977 -7.26 0.10 16.13
N GLY A 978 -7.08 -0.97 15.34
CA GLY A 978 -6.31 -0.92 14.09
C GLY A 978 -7.15 -0.34 12.95
N VAL A 979 -7.65 -1.23 12.10
CA VAL A 979 -8.39 -0.92 10.86
C VAL A 979 -9.87 -1.28 11.00
N LEU A 980 -10.75 -0.29 10.83
CA LEU A 980 -12.20 -0.49 10.69
C LEU A 980 -12.61 -0.28 9.22
N ILE A 981 -13.35 -1.23 8.65
CA ILE A 981 -13.92 -1.14 7.30
C ILE A 981 -15.45 -1.31 7.38
N GLU A 982 -16.16 -0.30 6.89
CA GLU A 982 -17.63 -0.28 6.81
C GLU A 982 -18.14 -0.08 5.38
N SER A 983 -17.20 0.05 4.43
CA SER A 983 -17.41 0.30 3.00
C SER A 983 -18.56 -0.52 2.41
N GLN A 984 -19.43 0.15 1.65
CA GLN A 984 -20.46 -0.49 0.83
C GLN A 984 -20.00 -0.75 -0.62
N TYR A 985 -18.75 -0.44 -0.94
CA TYR A 985 -18.16 -0.49 -2.27
C TYR A 985 -16.89 -1.37 -2.28
N ALA A 986 -16.32 -1.58 -3.47
CA ALA A 986 -15.17 -2.44 -3.63
C ALA A 986 -13.98 -1.99 -2.76
N THR A 987 -13.42 -2.93 -2.01
CA THR A 987 -12.25 -2.71 -1.15
C THR A 987 -11.23 -3.80 -1.40
N TRP A 988 -10.00 -3.42 -1.73
CA TRP A 988 -8.89 -4.33 -2.03
C TRP A 988 -7.76 -4.14 -1.02
N LEU A 989 -7.36 -5.21 -0.34
CA LEU A 989 -6.26 -5.23 0.63
C LEU A 989 -5.14 -6.15 0.13
N TYR A 990 -3.99 -5.57 -0.21
CA TYR A 990 -2.83 -6.28 -0.75
C TYR A 990 -1.63 -6.20 0.20
N GLY A 991 -1.32 -7.31 0.89
CA GLY A 991 -0.18 -7.38 1.79
C GLY A 991 -0.28 -6.42 2.98
N THR A 992 -1.45 -6.36 3.63
CA THR A 992 -1.71 -5.35 4.67
C THR A 992 -1.48 -5.87 6.09
N ALA A 993 -0.56 -5.22 6.80
CA ALA A 993 -0.29 -5.28 8.23
C ALA A 993 -1.36 -4.60 9.13
N SER A 994 -1.85 -5.21 10.22
CA SER A 994 -2.42 -4.44 11.36
C SER A 994 -2.16 -5.12 12.70
N GLU A 995 -1.54 -4.43 13.66
CA GLU A 995 -0.93 -5.09 14.82
C GLU A 995 -1.00 -4.27 16.14
N HIS A 996 -1.04 -5.03 17.24
CA HIS A 996 -0.91 -4.59 18.63
C HIS A 996 -1.91 -3.51 19.12
N SER A 997 -3.09 -3.43 18.49
CA SER A 997 -4.23 -2.62 18.98
C SER A 997 -5.05 -3.39 20.02
N VAL A 998 -5.66 -2.68 20.97
CA VAL A 998 -6.30 -3.25 22.17
C VAL A 998 -7.58 -4.05 21.87
N MET A 999 -8.49 -3.55 21.02
CA MET A 999 -9.80 -4.18 20.80
C MET A 999 -9.80 -5.16 19.62
N TYR A 1000 -9.23 -4.72 18.49
CA TYR A 1000 -9.13 -5.50 17.26
C TYR A 1000 -8.06 -4.93 16.34
N GLN A 1001 -7.48 -5.80 15.51
CA GLN A 1001 -6.60 -5.40 14.42
C GLN A 1001 -7.43 -5.09 13.16
N TYR A 1002 -8.27 -6.01 12.69
CA TYR A 1002 -9.25 -5.73 11.63
C TYR A 1002 -10.69 -5.94 12.12
N GLN A 1003 -11.58 -4.98 11.83
CA GLN A 1003 -13.03 -5.14 11.94
C GLN A 1003 -13.74 -4.78 10.64
N PHE A 1004 -14.57 -5.69 10.12
CA PHE A 1004 -15.47 -5.45 9.00
C PHE A 1004 -16.91 -5.38 9.53
N ASN A 1005 -17.53 -4.20 9.48
CA ASN A 1005 -18.85 -3.94 10.07
C ASN A 1005 -19.87 -3.50 9.01
N ASN A 1006 -20.92 -4.31 8.79
CA ASN A 1006 -21.92 -4.14 7.72
C ASN A 1006 -21.35 -3.99 6.29
N ALA A 1007 -20.07 -4.31 6.09
CA ALA A 1007 -19.32 -3.97 4.89
C ALA A 1007 -19.62 -4.90 3.71
N LYS A 1008 -19.33 -4.46 2.48
CA LYS A 1008 -19.59 -5.22 1.26
C LYS A 1008 -18.40 -5.19 0.32
N ASN A 1009 -18.25 -6.26 -0.47
CA ASN A 1009 -17.30 -6.33 -1.58
C ASN A 1009 -15.84 -6.07 -1.13
N ILE A 1010 -15.35 -6.88 -0.20
CA ILE A 1010 -13.96 -6.85 0.26
C ILE A 1010 -13.19 -8.03 -0.33
N VAL A 1011 -11.99 -7.79 -0.86
CA VAL A 1011 -11.01 -8.84 -1.13
C VAL A 1011 -9.69 -8.55 -0.40
N GLY A 1012 -9.11 -9.59 0.21
CA GLY A 1012 -7.82 -9.52 0.90
C GLY A 1012 -6.85 -10.58 0.41
N PHE A 1013 -5.59 -10.20 0.19
CA PHE A 1013 -4.49 -11.08 -0.24
C PHE A 1013 -3.37 -10.98 0.79
N TYR A 1014 -3.18 -12.06 1.55
CA TYR A 1014 -2.49 -12.16 2.84
C TYR A 1014 -2.40 -10.85 3.63
N PHE A 1015 -3.36 -10.66 4.53
CA PHE A 1015 -3.22 -9.69 5.61
C PHE A 1015 -2.87 -10.41 6.92
N GLN A 1016 -2.04 -9.75 7.73
CA GLN A 1016 -1.44 -10.30 8.94
C GLN A 1016 -1.82 -9.46 10.17
N THR A 1017 -1.82 -10.09 11.34
CA THR A 1017 -2.13 -9.44 12.62
C THR A 1017 -1.43 -10.06 13.81
N GLU A 1018 -0.98 -9.23 14.75
CA GLU A 1018 -0.55 -9.65 16.08
C GLU A 1018 -1.34 -8.98 17.22
N THR A 1019 -1.60 -9.77 18.27
CA THR A 1019 -2.14 -9.31 19.56
C THR A 1019 -1.07 -8.49 20.32
N PRO A 1020 -1.41 -7.40 21.02
CA PRO A 1020 -0.43 -6.64 21.79
C PRO A 1020 0.13 -7.45 22.97
N TYR A 1021 1.47 -7.49 23.10
CA TYR A 1021 2.16 -8.42 23.99
C TYR A 1021 1.88 -8.23 25.50
N TYR A 1022 1.35 -7.07 25.91
CA TYR A 1022 0.91 -6.83 27.28
C TYR A 1022 -0.45 -7.45 27.64
N GLN A 1023 -1.25 -7.90 26.65
CA GLN A 1023 -2.57 -8.44 26.95
C GLN A 1023 -2.52 -9.70 27.80
N GLY A 1024 -3.53 -9.85 28.64
CA GLY A 1024 -3.43 -10.52 29.94
C GLY A 1024 -3.40 -9.49 31.07
N ALA A 1025 -2.57 -8.45 30.97
CA ALA A 1025 -2.54 -7.34 31.93
C ALA A 1025 -2.15 -5.98 31.28
N PRO A 1026 -3.11 -5.13 30.87
CA PRO A 1026 -4.55 -5.23 31.06
C PRO A 1026 -5.26 -6.12 30.03
N LEU A 1027 -6.50 -6.47 30.35
CA LEU A 1027 -7.47 -7.04 29.39
C LEU A 1027 -8.14 -5.93 28.56
N ALA A 1028 -8.50 -6.26 27.31
CA ALA A 1028 -9.35 -5.42 26.47
C ALA A 1028 -10.72 -5.17 27.15
N PRO A 1029 -11.32 -3.96 27.04
CA PRO A 1029 -10.89 -2.82 26.23
C PRO A 1029 -9.91 -1.86 26.92
N ALA A 1030 -9.44 -2.15 28.15
CA ALA A 1030 -8.66 -1.19 28.93
C ALA A 1030 -7.28 -0.89 28.27
N PRO A 1031 -6.77 0.35 28.34
CA PRO A 1031 -7.24 1.49 29.12
C PRO A 1031 -8.35 2.33 28.46
N PHE A 1032 -9.01 1.84 27.40
CA PHE A 1032 -10.12 2.53 26.75
C PHE A 1032 -11.49 2.03 27.23
N THR A 1033 -12.53 2.77 26.89
CA THR A 1033 -13.94 2.34 27.00
C THR A 1033 -14.44 1.92 25.62
N ALA A 1034 -15.22 0.84 25.54
CA ALA A 1034 -15.89 0.44 24.32
C ALA A 1034 -16.91 1.52 23.88
N ASN A 1035 -16.91 1.87 22.60
CA ASN A 1035 -17.75 2.88 21.99
C ASN A 1035 -18.71 2.22 21.00
N SER A 1036 -20.01 2.23 21.32
CA SER A 1036 -21.05 1.64 20.49
C SER A 1036 -21.18 2.29 19.10
N GLY A 1037 -20.74 3.55 18.94
CA GLY A 1037 -20.71 4.25 17.65
C GLY A 1037 -19.76 3.62 16.62
N PHE A 1038 -18.77 2.84 17.07
CA PHE A 1038 -17.82 2.10 16.22
C PHE A 1038 -18.04 0.58 16.28
N THR A 1039 -19.18 0.14 16.85
CA THR A 1039 -19.59 -1.27 16.99
C THR A 1039 -18.51 -2.17 17.63
N ASP A 1040 -17.84 -1.65 18.66
CA ASP A 1040 -16.72 -2.34 19.33
C ASP A 1040 -17.07 -3.73 19.88
N PRO A 1041 -16.08 -4.61 20.10
CA PRO A 1041 -16.29 -5.90 20.75
C PRO A 1041 -16.69 -5.73 22.23
N ASP A 1042 -17.69 -6.50 22.67
CA ASP A 1042 -18.17 -6.49 24.04
C ASP A 1042 -17.45 -7.54 24.90
N PHE A 1043 -16.34 -7.13 25.49
CA PHE A 1043 -15.54 -7.94 26.42
C PHE A 1043 -16.18 -8.13 27.81
N THR A 1044 -17.30 -7.47 28.13
CA THR A 1044 -18.00 -7.68 29.42
C THR A 1044 -18.59 -9.09 29.56
N LYS A 1045 -18.61 -9.85 28.46
CA LYS A 1045 -19.01 -11.26 28.39
C LYS A 1045 -17.90 -12.24 28.80
N CYS A 1046 -16.64 -11.79 28.96
CA CYS A 1046 -15.57 -12.65 29.45
C CYS A 1046 -15.75 -12.94 30.95
N ALA A 1047 -15.46 -14.17 31.37
CA ALA A 1047 -15.56 -14.53 32.78
C ALA A 1047 -14.39 -13.96 33.60
N ALA A 1048 -14.59 -13.76 34.90
CA ALA A 1048 -13.50 -13.32 35.78
C ALA A 1048 -12.42 -14.41 35.87
N GLY A 1049 -11.17 -14.08 35.50
CA GLY A 1049 -10.06 -15.04 35.40
C GLY A 1049 -10.01 -15.84 34.09
N ASP A 1050 -10.77 -15.43 33.07
CA ASP A 1050 -10.70 -15.94 31.69
C ASP A 1050 -9.85 -14.99 30.85
N ASP A 1051 -8.59 -14.80 31.25
CA ASP A 1051 -7.74 -13.70 30.77
C ASP A 1051 -7.48 -13.80 29.25
N GLY A 1052 -7.36 -15.02 28.72
CA GLY A 1052 -7.31 -15.29 27.27
C GLY A 1052 -8.58 -14.91 26.48
N CYS A 1053 -9.72 -14.64 27.13
CA CYS A 1053 -10.91 -14.06 26.49
C CYS A 1053 -10.80 -12.54 26.31
N GLY A 1054 -10.13 -11.86 27.24
CA GLY A 1054 -9.97 -10.40 27.27
C GLY A 1054 -8.88 -9.87 26.34
N MET A 1055 -8.74 -10.43 25.14
CA MET A 1055 -7.67 -10.12 24.19
C MET A 1055 -8.19 -9.67 22.83
N ALA A 1056 -7.34 -8.99 22.06
CA ALA A 1056 -7.70 -8.41 20.79
C ALA A 1056 -8.12 -9.45 19.73
N TRP A 1057 -9.10 -9.08 18.91
CA TRP A 1057 -9.46 -9.86 17.73
C TRP A 1057 -8.46 -9.60 16.60
N GLY A 1058 -7.89 -10.66 16.00
CA GLY A 1058 -7.14 -10.51 14.75
C GLY A 1058 -8.07 -10.03 13.64
N LEU A 1059 -9.19 -10.75 13.46
CA LEU A 1059 -10.23 -10.39 12.50
C LEU A 1059 -11.63 -10.56 13.09
N ARG A 1060 -12.45 -9.51 12.99
CA ARG A 1060 -13.87 -9.52 13.38
C ARG A 1060 -14.76 -9.10 12.21
N VAL A 1061 -15.75 -9.92 11.86
CA VAL A 1061 -16.61 -9.76 10.68
C VAL A 1061 -18.06 -9.90 11.13
N ILE A 1062 -18.80 -8.79 11.09
CA ILE A 1062 -20.06 -8.63 11.85
C ILE A 1062 -21.13 -7.83 11.10
N GLY A 1063 -22.36 -7.91 11.61
CA GLY A 1063 -23.51 -7.19 11.05
C GLY A 1063 -23.88 -7.75 9.67
N SER A 1064 -24.43 -6.91 8.80
CA SER A 1064 -24.85 -7.29 7.44
C SER A 1064 -23.69 -7.48 6.44
N THR A 1065 -22.49 -7.85 6.93
CA THR A 1065 -21.28 -8.01 6.11
C THR A 1065 -21.39 -9.22 5.17
N SER A 1066 -21.09 -9.02 3.87
CA SER A 1066 -21.19 -10.06 2.83
C SER A 1066 -20.35 -9.70 1.60
N ASN A 1067 -20.12 -10.66 0.70
CA ASN A 1067 -19.20 -10.58 -0.44
C ASN A 1067 -17.77 -10.28 0.02
N VAL A 1068 -17.26 -11.09 0.95
CA VAL A 1068 -15.89 -11.00 1.48
C VAL A 1068 -15.09 -12.25 1.06
N TYR A 1069 -13.92 -12.02 0.47
CA TYR A 1069 -13.06 -13.06 -0.12
C TYR A 1069 -11.62 -12.86 0.38
N ILE A 1070 -11.10 -13.79 1.18
CA ILE A 1070 -9.79 -13.67 1.81
C ILE A 1070 -8.90 -14.83 1.34
N TYR A 1071 -7.78 -14.50 0.71
CA TYR A 1071 -6.81 -15.44 0.17
C TYR A 1071 -5.49 -15.32 0.95
N GLY A 1072 -5.34 -16.19 1.94
CA GLY A 1072 -4.30 -16.11 2.96
C GLY A 1072 -4.69 -15.13 4.07
N ALA A 1073 -4.51 -15.57 5.32
CA ALA A 1073 -4.55 -14.70 6.49
C ALA A 1073 -3.64 -15.28 7.59
N GLY A 1074 -3.05 -14.41 8.42
CA GLY A 1074 -2.16 -14.80 9.51
C GLY A 1074 -2.50 -14.03 10.78
N HIS A 1075 -3.00 -14.70 11.80
CA HIS A 1075 -3.46 -14.05 13.03
C HIS A 1075 -2.81 -14.70 14.25
N TYR A 1076 -1.84 -14.01 14.85
CA TYR A 1076 -0.93 -14.60 15.83
C TYR A 1076 -1.09 -13.96 17.22
N ASN A 1077 -0.97 -14.80 18.25
CA ASN A 1077 -0.53 -14.34 19.56
C ASN A 1077 0.74 -15.11 19.96
N PHE A 1078 1.65 -14.39 20.61
CA PHE A 1078 2.94 -14.88 21.07
C PHE A 1078 3.14 -14.78 22.57
N PHE A 1079 2.21 -14.14 23.30
CA PHE A 1079 2.40 -13.78 24.69
C PHE A 1079 1.09 -13.78 25.51
N ASP A 1080 1.27 -13.97 26.81
CA ASP A 1080 0.37 -13.50 27.88
C ASP A 1080 1.22 -12.61 28.81
N ASN A 1081 0.96 -11.31 28.86
CA ASN A 1081 1.70 -10.31 29.65
C ASN A 1081 3.24 -10.41 29.49
N TYR A 1082 3.70 -10.47 28.24
CA TYR A 1082 5.08 -10.73 27.80
C TYR A 1082 5.74 -11.99 28.43
N ASP A 1083 4.97 -13.00 28.81
CA ASP A 1083 5.43 -14.38 29.01
C ASP A 1083 5.03 -15.23 27.79
N GLN A 1084 5.90 -16.15 27.35
CA GLN A 1084 5.67 -16.98 26.16
C GLN A 1084 5.30 -18.42 26.51
N LYS A 1085 5.15 -18.79 27.78
CA LYS A 1085 4.82 -20.15 28.20
C LYS A 1085 3.55 -20.71 27.56
N CYS A 1086 2.57 -19.85 27.28
CA CYS A 1086 1.35 -20.19 26.55
C CYS A 1086 1.57 -20.68 25.10
N LEU A 1087 2.79 -20.58 24.57
CA LEU A 1087 3.20 -21.23 23.31
C LEU A 1087 3.44 -22.74 23.45
N GLU A 1088 3.70 -23.25 24.66
CA GLU A 1088 3.85 -24.69 24.93
C GLU A 1088 2.49 -25.42 24.85
N THR A 1089 1.45 -24.75 25.33
CA THR A 1089 0.05 -25.21 25.39
C THR A 1089 -0.82 -24.65 24.25
N GLU A 1090 -0.31 -23.67 23.49
CA GLU A 1090 -0.94 -23.02 22.33
C GLU A 1090 -2.28 -22.33 22.65
N ASP A 1091 -2.33 -21.68 23.81
CA ASP A 1091 -3.52 -21.11 24.44
C ASP A 1091 -3.36 -19.66 24.91
N CYS A 1092 -2.35 -18.94 24.39
CA CYS A 1092 -2.10 -17.51 24.67
C CYS A 1092 -3.36 -16.63 24.51
N GLN A 1093 -4.27 -16.96 23.61
CA GLN A 1093 -5.65 -16.45 23.68
C GLN A 1093 -6.71 -17.50 23.39
N LYS A 1094 -7.95 -17.21 23.77
CA LYS A 1094 -9.09 -18.12 23.66
C LYS A 1094 -9.64 -18.22 22.24
N THR A 1095 -9.76 -17.09 21.55
CA THR A 1095 -10.37 -17.00 20.21
C THR A 1095 -9.66 -15.93 19.40
N MET A 1096 -9.43 -16.16 18.10
CA MET A 1096 -8.74 -15.20 17.22
C MET A 1096 -9.63 -14.53 16.16
N THR A 1097 -10.60 -15.26 15.59
CA THR A 1097 -11.49 -14.75 14.53
C THR A 1097 -12.97 -14.83 14.94
N ASP A 1098 -13.72 -13.73 14.81
CA ASP A 1098 -15.18 -13.67 15.04
C ASP A 1098 -15.93 -13.48 13.71
N LEU A 1099 -16.67 -14.49 13.25
CA LEU A 1099 -17.55 -14.42 12.08
C LEU A 1099 -19.02 -14.46 12.51
N SER A 1100 -19.55 -13.33 12.95
CA SER A 1100 -20.92 -13.19 13.46
C SER A 1100 -21.80 -12.40 12.47
N VAL A 1101 -21.93 -12.96 11.25
CA VAL A 1101 -22.76 -12.46 10.13
C VAL A 1101 -24.00 -13.34 9.91
N PRO A 1102 -25.12 -12.80 9.40
CA PRO A 1102 -26.34 -13.55 9.12
C PRO A 1102 -26.14 -14.78 8.24
N ALA A 1103 -27.02 -15.78 8.43
CA ALA A 1103 -27.02 -17.00 7.62
C ALA A 1103 -27.17 -16.68 6.12
N GLY A 1104 -26.39 -17.37 5.28
CA GLY A 1104 -26.33 -17.11 3.83
C GLY A 1104 -25.49 -15.88 3.41
N SER A 1105 -24.87 -15.14 4.34
CA SER A 1105 -23.86 -14.12 3.99
C SER A 1105 -22.67 -14.76 3.27
N LYS A 1106 -22.22 -14.15 2.17
CA LYS A 1106 -21.09 -14.64 1.38
C LYS A 1106 -19.76 -14.23 2.02
N PHE A 1107 -19.20 -15.12 2.83
CA PHE A 1107 -17.85 -15.03 3.36
C PHE A 1107 -17.05 -16.25 2.92
N TYR A 1108 -15.81 -16.03 2.48
CA TYR A 1108 -14.89 -17.06 2.02
C TYR A 1108 -13.47 -16.75 2.52
N LEU A 1109 -12.85 -17.68 3.25
CA LEU A 1109 -11.54 -17.51 3.87
C LEU A 1109 -10.63 -18.71 3.60
N TYR A 1110 -9.67 -18.55 2.69
CA TYR A 1110 -8.73 -19.57 2.26
C TYR A 1110 -7.38 -19.41 2.97
N GLY A 1111 -6.77 -20.50 3.44
CA GLY A 1111 -5.44 -20.46 4.07
C GLY A 1111 -5.39 -19.53 5.29
N LEU A 1112 -6.35 -19.65 6.22
CA LEU A 1112 -6.24 -19.01 7.53
C LEU A 1112 -5.18 -19.73 8.35
N ASN A 1113 -4.21 -18.98 8.86
CA ASN A 1113 -3.22 -19.44 9.82
C ASN A 1113 -3.41 -18.70 11.15
N THR A 1114 -3.43 -19.42 12.26
CA THR A 1114 -3.46 -18.81 13.60
C THR A 1114 -2.41 -19.40 14.52
N LYS A 1115 -1.78 -18.57 15.37
CA LYS A 1115 -0.83 -19.04 16.40
C LYS A 1115 -1.39 -18.86 17.82
N ALA A 1116 -1.23 -19.89 18.65
CA ALA A 1116 -1.57 -19.92 20.07
C ALA A 1116 -2.95 -19.33 20.45
N ALA A 1117 -3.94 -19.58 19.59
CA ALA A 1117 -5.34 -19.28 19.85
C ALA A 1117 -6.13 -20.58 19.94
N VAL A 1118 -6.77 -20.88 21.07
CA VAL A 1118 -7.48 -22.16 21.29
C VAL A 1118 -8.55 -22.40 20.21
N THR A 1119 -9.31 -21.36 19.90
CA THR A 1119 -10.30 -21.31 18.81
C THR A 1119 -9.80 -20.41 17.68
N MET A 1120 -9.57 -20.99 16.50
CA MET A 1120 -9.15 -20.25 15.30
C MET A 1120 -10.27 -19.31 14.82
N VAL A 1121 -11.50 -19.83 14.79
CA VAL A 1121 -12.70 -19.13 14.31
C VAL A 1121 -13.92 -19.48 15.17
N GLN A 1122 -14.68 -18.47 15.58
CA GLN A 1122 -16.02 -18.62 16.15
C GLN A 1122 -17.09 -18.01 15.22
N SER A 1123 -18.35 -18.39 15.45
CA SER A 1123 -19.52 -17.71 14.88
C SER A 1123 -20.64 -17.60 15.92
N TYR A 1124 -21.05 -16.37 16.25
CA TYR A 1124 -21.99 -16.07 17.35
C TYR A 1124 -21.59 -16.73 18.69
N GLY A 1125 -20.30 -16.68 19.03
CA GLY A 1125 -19.74 -17.31 20.24
C GLY A 1125 -19.63 -18.84 20.20
N ARG A 1126 -20.02 -19.50 19.09
CA ARG A 1126 -19.84 -20.95 18.90
C ARG A 1126 -18.49 -21.20 18.23
N ASN A 1127 -17.65 -22.08 18.79
CA ASN A 1127 -16.41 -22.53 18.16
C ASN A 1127 -16.72 -23.25 16.83
N MET A 1128 -16.06 -22.83 15.75
CA MET A 1128 -16.14 -23.43 14.41
C MET A 1128 -14.88 -24.24 14.05
N ALA A 1129 -13.73 -23.92 14.65
CA ALA A 1129 -12.44 -24.58 14.43
C ALA A 1129 -11.50 -24.41 15.65
N SER A 1130 -11.16 -25.51 16.31
CA SER A 1130 -10.15 -25.53 17.40
C SER A 1130 -8.75 -25.68 16.81
N ALA A 1131 -7.76 -24.91 17.28
CA ALA A 1131 -6.41 -24.96 16.70
C ALA A 1131 -5.71 -26.32 16.85
N MET A 1132 -6.01 -27.08 17.91
CA MET A 1132 -5.46 -28.43 18.12
C MET A 1132 -5.83 -29.41 17.00
N ASP A 1133 -7.01 -29.25 16.38
CA ASP A 1133 -7.48 -30.13 15.31
C ASP A 1133 -6.71 -29.93 13.99
N PHE A 1134 -6.02 -28.80 13.84
CA PHE A 1134 -5.48 -28.32 12.56
C PHE A 1134 -4.02 -27.86 12.64
N ARG A 1135 -3.20 -28.48 13.50
CA ARG A 1135 -1.77 -28.16 13.65
C ARG A 1135 -1.04 -28.29 12.31
N SER A 1136 -0.32 -27.22 11.96
CA SER A 1136 0.55 -27.09 10.79
C SER A 1136 2.00 -26.98 11.26
N THR A 1137 2.89 -26.37 10.47
CA THR A 1137 4.34 -26.27 10.71
C THR A 1137 4.71 -25.61 12.04
N PHE A 1138 4.01 -24.52 12.36
CA PHE A 1138 4.18 -23.74 13.60
C PHE A 1138 2.88 -23.05 14.02
N CYS A 1139 2.06 -22.59 13.05
CA CYS A 1139 0.67 -22.20 13.26
C CYS A 1139 -0.25 -23.44 13.25
N SER A 1140 -1.55 -23.22 13.49
CA SER A 1140 -2.62 -24.08 12.95
C SER A 1140 -3.23 -23.45 11.71
N THR A 1141 -3.68 -24.28 10.76
CA THR A 1141 -4.02 -23.86 9.38
C THR A 1141 -5.31 -24.50 8.89
N ILE A 1142 -6.24 -23.71 8.33
CA ILE A 1142 -7.50 -24.21 7.74
C ILE A 1142 -7.84 -23.59 6.38
N HIS A 1143 -8.66 -24.32 5.62
CA HIS A 1143 -9.27 -23.88 4.36
C HIS A 1143 -10.76 -23.57 4.50
N TYR A 1144 -11.15 -22.50 3.80
CA TYR A 1144 -12.48 -22.21 3.27
C TYR A 1144 -13.64 -22.56 4.21
N LEU A 1145 -13.90 -21.63 5.14
CA LEU A 1145 -15.22 -21.51 5.75
C LEU A 1145 -16.14 -20.76 4.78
N ALA A 1146 -17.18 -21.44 4.29
CA ALA A 1146 -18.27 -20.83 3.54
C ALA A 1146 -19.54 -20.72 4.39
N SER A 1147 -20.27 -19.61 4.21
CA SER A 1147 -21.64 -19.30 4.66
C SER A 1147 -22.29 -20.27 5.66
N VAL A 1148 -22.49 -19.79 6.89
CA VAL A 1148 -23.33 -20.42 7.94
C VAL A 1148 -24.81 -20.40 7.54
#